data_AF-A0A088RXF4-F1
#
_entry.id   AF-A0A088RXF4-F1
#
_cell.length_a   1.000
_cell.length_b   1.000
_cell.length_c   1.000
_cell.angle_alpha   90.00
_cell.angle_beta   90.00
_cell.angle_gamma   90.00
#
_symmetry.space_group_name_H-M   'P 1'
#
loop_
_entity.id
_entity.type
_entity.pdbx_description
1 polymer ?
#
loop_
_entity_poly.entity_id
_entity_poly.type
_entity_poly.pdbx_seq_one_letter_code
_entity_poly.pdbx_strand_id
1 'polypeptide(L)'
;MPGYTSLSDLGTLAISHRDEVDRVKEQLDIKHGYFDAWIYGFLANKKFSVDETVAKLHRRFAMEANELASYELTDYMRESLRQGIMFEIGKDKAGRVAFYINTRRDRPQAKYRDEKRRSFDMIISYGTRLRKENKRCQMVMLINQDGASLLQNVDMTFQADIALRISKFYPGVVDKMYICKMSRTLAIMAKPIFKHLPAIVADRIQIIDDTDIKQGALLDLFDAEVLPVELGGQNKCDEEGLWSAYADRVEKYYAELKRAVNERGLTVKDYELESIGIDSGTAHEEGATSGAAKTSQADALVQSVSSLSAEPMRSLWVSSQYMDDANQSAHPDLKPLMTCLTERSSLLLPEYDGTGKEETGAGATMPWAEVVAPLPRSLALFFLDELLRWRTTVESSECGERYKILDNFASGLKTTTELGIRGLDVSDRKWYVGVPYPLRALYRLLLVGITLINMIYFAAALVFCAVFCASIIITLFFGFFANPFYVFPLGAVLLMVAIQGASLCTRAADCLLAVYNSNIIPLFEHLGSYWGTVAEVILFFVLVITQFIIFFVYAVHSNPLRGLEVSFATGWLSALLVTAFTHIFFFTGVFASPTTRDRDNRLAALPFLLALNFGNASKDQLKELDARFMLRTSAYVICGIPLVISLLLGISFLLSHIVFLYVATFTATLVAAYVVHYYSDALSNSLSGSLLRLTLWMMTLVWCYVTFALGFQSHNHRYGTSAIVASVLNGAFVSLAISCLRRPGRSWLLRVSYIIVMTYIGGCWIMVFPLVGWHMGLFCLAIMIHNVLNIIFAPRTLANIHASFFLVAAVMLLGVSCVLLGWYGTSLMTTKPQSLARGPPCATALSQLELYHRYPVCTLQLGQDNSFRVVDIALLKELVGARTNVTRTVDFNNWFGTRGITYNGVVKEFEADGMPWEMHEFLLPATANTTLLVLNNRYAMSSIVAMVGWVDAIALSPLSIFMPYDWIDVMVHIMSFATRLIPFAARNLATDLRDFVHYKKDLLQTKIILTGGGVAGGFLSAAAVQAKTQAIVFASPGLLHCSRKLGVSFEGYHRYVLSIGAYYGVLNYIGGQDSTVSQRVLCDGSALYCIRPQFFSRALLAACGDVEGRRHVAST
;
A
#
# COMPACT_ATOMS: atom_id res chain seq x y z
N MET A 1 -3.85 -81.09 1.06
CA MET A 1 -2.65 -80.48 1.69
C MET A 1 -2.87 -78.98 1.73
N PRO A 2 -2.52 -78.25 2.79
CA PRO A 2 -2.68 -76.80 2.78
C PRO A 2 -1.70 -76.19 1.78
N GLY A 3 -2.22 -75.55 0.74
CA GLY A 3 -1.43 -74.74 -0.17
C GLY A 3 -0.65 -73.67 0.60
N TYR A 4 0.54 -73.34 0.09
CA TYR A 4 1.41 -72.28 0.63
C TYR A 4 0.60 -71.00 0.90
N THR A 5 0.81 -70.36 2.05
CA THR A 5 0.16 -69.09 2.46
C THR A 5 1.20 -68.12 3.03
N SER A 6 1.19 -66.86 2.59
CA SER A 6 2.05 -65.83 3.17
C SER A 6 1.57 -65.30 4.52
N LEU A 7 0.41 -65.76 5.05
CA LEU A 7 -0.06 -65.40 6.40
C LEU A 7 0.89 -65.89 7.50
N SER A 8 1.65 -66.95 7.26
CA SER A 8 2.67 -67.44 8.21
C SER A 8 3.69 -66.35 8.54
N ASP A 9 3.98 -65.45 7.59
CA ASP A 9 4.96 -64.38 7.75
C ASP A 9 4.45 -63.26 8.68
N LEU A 10 3.15 -63.23 8.99
CA LEU A 10 2.51 -62.26 9.87
C LEU A 10 2.21 -62.81 11.28
N GLY A 11 2.29 -64.12 11.48
CA GLY A 11 2.10 -64.79 12.77
C GLY A 11 0.71 -65.43 12.97
N THR A 12 0.52 -66.06 14.13
CA THR A 12 -0.64 -66.91 14.44
C THR A 12 -1.99 -66.20 14.39
N LEU A 13 -2.03 -64.90 14.72
CA LEU A 13 -3.25 -64.11 14.65
C LEU A 13 -3.71 -63.88 13.20
N ALA A 14 -2.78 -63.69 12.26
CA ALA A 14 -3.14 -63.57 10.84
C ALA A 14 -3.64 -64.90 10.27
N ILE A 15 -3.09 -66.02 10.72
CA ILE A 15 -3.55 -67.37 10.36
C ILE A 15 -4.98 -67.62 10.84
N SER A 16 -5.39 -67.06 11.98
CA SER A 16 -6.76 -67.22 12.48
C SER A 16 -7.84 -66.56 11.60
N HIS A 17 -7.43 -65.66 10.70
CA HIS A 17 -8.32 -65.00 9.73
C HIS A 17 -8.15 -65.53 8.29
N ARG A 18 -7.69 -66.78 8.16
CA ARG A 18 -7.47 -67.42 6.85
C ARG A 18 -8.76 -67.56 6.05
N ASP A 19 -9.87 -67.86 6.72
CA ASP A 19 -11.17 -68.06 6.06
C ASP A 19 -11.66 -66.77 5.40
N GLU A 20 -11.48 -65.61 6.05
CA GLU A 20 -11.83 -64.30 5.49
C GLU A 20 -10.92 -63.94 4.30
N VAL A 21 -9.63 -64.28 4.36
CA VAL A 21 -8.68 -64.09 3.26
C VAL A 21 -9.04 -64.98 2.07
N ASP A 22 -9.40 -66.24 2.31
CA ASP A 22 -9.81 -67.19 1.28
C ASP A 22 -11.11 -66.73 0.58
N ARG A 23 -12.06 -66.16 1.32
CA ARG A 23 -13.28 -65.54 0.75
C ARG A 23 -13.00 -64.31 -0.11
N VAL A 24 -12.04 -63.45 0.27
CA VAL A 24 -11.62 -62.32 -0.57
C VAL A 24 -10.95 -62.81 -1.86
N LYS A 25 -10.11 -63.85 -1.77
CA LYS A 25 -9.45 -64.45 -2.93
C LYS A 25 -10.44 -65.08 -3.91
N GLU A 26 -11.45 -65.78 -3.41
CA GLU A 26 -12.51 -66.37 -4.23
C GLU A 26 -13.25 -65.28 -5.05
N GLN A 27 -13.57 -64.14 -4.44
CA GLN A 27 -14.22 -63.02 -5.13
C GLN A 27 -13.30 -62.28 -6.13
N LEU A 28 -11.97 -62.42 -6.00
CA LEU A 28 -10.97 -61.78 -6.87
C LEU A 28 -10.31 -62.76 -7.86
N ASP A 29 -10.74 -64.02 -7.92
CA ASP A 29 -10.15 -65.11 -8.72
C ASP A 29 -8.65 -65.35 -8.47
N ILE A 30 -8.19 -65.18 -7.23
CA ILE A 30 -6.78 -65.41 -6.84
C ILE A 30 -6.62 -66.85 -6.30
N LYS A 31 -5.89 -67.70 -7.03
CA LYS A 31 -5.81 -69.15 -6.74
C LYS A 31 -4.63 -69.59 -5.87
N HIS A 32 -3.71 -68.68 -5.54
CA HIS A 32 -2.48 -68.99 -4.79
C HIS A 32 -2.36 -68.16 -3.50
N GLY A 33 -1.57 -68.63 -2.52
CA GLY A 33 -1.44 -67.94 -1.24
C GLY A 33 -0.30 -66.91 -1.11
N TYR A 34 0.40 -66.56 -2.20
CA TYR A 34 1.50 -65.57 -2.14
C TYR A 34 1.05 -64.15 -1.76
N PHE A 35 -0.19 -63.78 -2.08
CA PHE A 35 -0.76 -62.46 -1.77
C PHE A 35 -1.51 -62.40 -0.44
N ASP A 36 -1.59 -63.50 0.32
CA ASP A 36 -2.44 -63.57 1.50
C ASP A 36 -2.08 -62.51 2.56
N ALA A 37 -0.79 -62.26 2.81
CA ALA A 37 -0.34 -61.20 3.71
C ALA A 37 -0.69 -59.78 3.22
N TRP A 38 -0.65 -59.56 1.91
CA TRP A 38 -1.05 -58.28 1.31
C TRP A 38 -2.56 -58.07 1.45
N ILE A 39 -3.37 -59.08 1.13
CA ILE A 39 -4.84 -59.07 1.29
C ILE A 39 -5.22 -58.87 2.76
N TYR A 40 -4.54 -59.56 3.68
CA TYR A 40 -4.74 -59.42 5.11
C TYR A 40 -4.56 -57.97 5.59
N GLY A 41 -3.59 -57.22 5.03
CA GLY A 41 -3.41 -55.79 5.35
C GLY A 41 -4.66 -54.95 5.09
N PHE A 42 -5.35 -55.21 3.97
CA PHE A 42 -6.61 -54.53 3.64
C PHE A 42 -7.78 -55.02 4.50
N LEU A 43 -7.85 -56.33 4.80
CA LEU A 43 -8.87 -56.92 5.69
C LEU A 43 -8.78 -56.37 7.11
N ALA A 44 -7.59 -56.40 7.71
CA ALA A 44 -7.35 -55.88 9.05
C ALA A 44 -7.70 -54.38 9.13
N ASN A 45 -7.48 -53.62 8.05
CA ASN A 45 -7.89 -52.22 7.99
C ASN A 45 -9.41 -52.03 7.96
N LYS A 46 -10.15 -52.94 7.30
CA LYS A 46 -11.60 -52.87 7.12
C LYS A 46 -12.36 -53.65 8.19
N LYS A 47 -11.74 -53.84 9.36
CA LYS A 47 -12.32 -54.60 10.48
C LYS A 47 -12.83 -55.99 10.03
N PHE A 48 -12.10 -56.62 9.11
CA PHE A 48 -12.38 -57.93 8.54
C PHE A 48 -13.69 -58.03 7.73
N SER A 49 -14.19 -56.92 7.19
CA SER A 49 -15.29 -56.92 6.22
C SER A 49 -14.82 -57.33 4.82
N VAL A 50 -15.22 -58.53 4.38
CA VAL A 50 -14.85 -59.11 3.07
C VAL A 50 -15.28 -58.20 1.91
N ASP A 51 -16.54 -57.77 1.88
CA ASP A 51 -17.10 -56.98 0.77
C ASP A 51 -16.43 -55.60 0.65
N GLU A 52 -16.16 -54.94 1.78
CA GLU A 52 -15.44 -53.66 1.77
C GLU A 52 -13.99 -53.81 1.31
N THR A 53 -13.33 -54.91 1.68
CA THR A 53 -11.95 -55.20 1.26
C THR A 53 -11.87 -55.50 -0.23
N VAL A 54 -12.80 -56.28 -0.77
CA VAL A 54 -12.88 -56.55 -2.22
C VAL A 54 -13.13 -55.25 -3.00
N ALA A 55 -14.07 -54.41 -2.57
CA ALA A 55 -14.30 -53.10 -3.19
C ALA A 55 -13.06 -52.19 -3.14
N LYS A 56 -12.29 -52.25 -2.06
CA LYS A 56 -11.04 -51.49 -1.93
C LYS A 56 -9.92 -52.02 -2.82
N LEU A 57 -9.80 -53.33 -2.96
CA LEU A 57 -8.82 -53.97 -3.84
C LEU A 57 -9.15 -53.70 -5.32
N HIS A 58 -10.42 -53.71 -5.73
CA HIS A 58 -10.81 -53.26 -7.07
C HIS A 58 -10.43 -51.80 -7.35
N ARG A 59 -10.68 -50.89 -6.39
CA ARG A 59 -10.24 -49.48 -6.51
C ARG A 59 -8.72 -49.36 -6.60
N ARG A 60 -7.99 -50.23 -5.91
CA ARG A 60 -6.53 -50.32 -6.00
C ARG A 60 -6.07 -50.75 -7.39
N PHE A 61 -6.62 -51.84 -7.93
CA PHE A 61 -6.30 -52.31 -9.28
C PHE A 61 -6.64 -51.27 -10.35
N ALA A 62 -7.78 -50.59 -10.22
CA ALA A 62 -8.16 -49.51 -11.15
C ALA A 62 -7.20 -48.32 -11.09
N MET A 63 -6.69 -47.95 -9.91
CA MET A 63 -5.67 -46.90 -9.79
C MET A 63 -4.34 -47.35 -10.40
N GLU A 64 -3.95 -48.59 -10.18
CA GLU A 64 -2.71 -49.14 -10.75
C GLU A 64 -2.73 -49.18 -12.29
N ALA A 65 -3.85 -49.58 -12.89
CA ALA A 65 -4.01 -49.61 -14.34
C ALA A 65 -4.19 -48.22 -14.97
N ASN A 66 -5.09 -47.39 -14.42
CA ASN A 66 -5.47 -46.14 -15.06
C ASN A 66 -4.58 -44.95 -14.69
N GLU A 67 -4.02 -44.94 -13.47
CA GLU A 67 -3.16 -43.85 -13.00
C GLU A 67 -1.70 -44.30 -12.99
N LEU A 68 -1.36 -45.32 -12.18
CA LEU A 68 0.03 -45.70 -11.96
C LEU A 68 0.71 -46.22 -13.23
N ALA A 69 0.07 -46.95 -14.14
CA ALA A 69 0.71 -47.37 -15.39
C ALA A 69 0.81 -46.24 -16.43
N SER A 70 0.11 -45.11 -16.22
CA SER A 70 0.07 -43.99 -17.16
C SER A 70 1.16 -42.94 -16.91
N TYR A 71 1.77 -42.86 -15.71
CA TYR A 71 2.65 -41.72 -15.42
C TYR A 71 3.89 -41.69 -16.33
N GLU A 72 4.30 -40.46 -16.65
CA GLU A 72 5.51 -40.14 -17.37
C GLU A 72 6.53 -39.55 -16.42
N LEU A 73 7.76 -40.07 -16.44
CA LEU A 73 8.85 -39.53 -15.64
C LEU A 73 9.35 -38.24 -16.27
N THR A 74 9.05 -37.12 -15.62
CA THR A 74 9.59 -35.80 -15.97
C THR A 74 10.99 -35.60 -15.41
N ASP A 75 11.74 -34.63 -15.94
CA ASP A 75 13.09 -34.31 -15.44
C ASP A 75 13.07 -33.89 -13.96
N TYR A 76 12.02 -33.16 -13.55
CA TYR A 76 11.80 -32.81 -12.15
C TYR A 76 11.61 -34.05 -11.27
N MET A 77 10.84 -35.05 -11.71
CA MET A 77 10.64 -36.28 -10.94
C MET A 77 11.94 -37.06 -10.80
N ARG A 78 12.74 -37.15 -11.87
CA ARG A 78 14.08 -37.80 -11.84
C ARG A 78 15.03 -37.11 -10.88
N GLU A 79 15.03 -35.78 -10.86
CA GLU A 79 15.83 -34.98 -9.93
C GLU A 79 15.32 -35.18 -8.49
N SER A 80 14.00 -35.12 -8.27
CA SER A 80 13.39 -35.28 -6.94
C SER A 80 13.63 -36.66 -6.33
N LEU A 81 13.63 -37.74 -7.13
CA LEU A 81 13.97 -39.08 -6.65
C LEU A 81 15.44 -39.17 -6.21
N ARG A 82 16.32 -38.42 -6.89
CA ARG A 82 17.76 -38.28 -6.59
C ARG A 82 18.06 -37.14 -5.61
N GLN A 83 17.11 -36.75 -4.76
CA GLN A 83 17.39 -35.81 -3.66
C GLN A 83 17.48 -36.51 -2.30
N GLY A 84 17.32 -37.84 -2.26
CA GLY A 84 17.35 -38.62 -1.03
C GLY A 84 16.30 -38.16 -0.02
N ILE A 85 15.12 -37.72 -0.50
CA ILE A 85 14.00 -37.29 0.34
C ILE A 85 13.38 -38.50 1.04
N MET A 86 13.17 -39.60 0.30
CA MET A 86 12.58 -40.84 0.78
C MET A 86 13.25 -42.05 0.11
N PHE A 87 13.80 -42.97 0.89
CA PHE A 87 14.47 -44.17 0.37
C PHE A 87 14.45 -45.35 1.34
N GLU A 88 14.68 -46.56 0.83
CA GLU A 88 14.69 -47.82 1.58
C GLU A 88 16.02 -48.00 2.36
N ILE A 89 15.93 -48.36 3.65
CA ILE A 89 17.10 -48.52 4.53
C ILE A 89 17.26 -49.93 5.13
N GLY A 90 16.28 -50.82 4.96
CA GLY A 90 16.37 -52.21 5.44
C GLY A 90 15.01 -52.76 5.88
N LYS A 91 15.01 -53.64 6.89
CA LYS A 91 13.81 -54.20 7.51
C LYS A 91 13.82 -53.91 9.01
N ASP A 92 12.65 -53.71 9.60
CA ASP A 92 12.52 -53.66 11.04
C ASP A 92 12.49 -55.06 11.67
N LYS A 93 12.50 -55.15 13.01
CA LYS A 93 12.46 -56.45 13.71
C LYS A 93 11.16 -57.22 13.47
N ALA A 94 10.11 -56.52 13.06
CA ALA A 94 8.84 -57.12 12.65
C ALA A 94 8.85 -57.54 11.17
N GLY A 95 9.99 -57.49 10.46
CA GLY A 95 10.10 -57.92 9.07
C GLY A 95 9.42 -56.99 8.04
N ARG A 96 9.01 -55.77 8.42
CA ARG A 96 8.44 -54.76 7.51
C ARG A 96 9.57 -53.98 6.83
N VAL A 97 9.38 -53.56 5.59
CA VAL A 97 10.39 -52.76 4.86
C VAL A 97 10.47 -51.36 5.45
N ALA A 98 11.66 -50.93 5.86
CA ALA A 98 11.90 -49.64 6.51
C ALA A 98 12.32 -48.57 5.49
N PHE A 99 11.59 -47.46 5.50
CA PHE A 99 11.88 -46.28 4.69
C PHE A 99 12.29 -45.10 5.55
N TYR A 100 13.34 -44.41 5.16
CA TYR A 100 13.80 -43.19 5.82
C TYR A 100 13.38 -41.97 5.00
N ILE A 101 12.83 -40.96 5.68
CA ILE A 101 12.36 -39.71 5.09
C ILE A 101 13.09 -38.55 5.76
N ASN A 102 13.83 -37.75 4.97
CA ASN A 102 14.56 -36.58 5.46
C ASN A 102 13.87 -35.27 5.05
N THR A 103 13.04 -34.73 5.95
CA THR A 103 12.17 -33.57 5.68
C THR A 103 12.97 -32.30 5.39
N ARG A 104 14.21 -32.19 5.89
CA ARG A 104 15.08 -31.03 5.63
C ARG A 104 15.40 -30.86 4.14
N ARG A 105 15.46 -31.98 3.40
CA ARG A 105 15.73 -31.97 1.94
C ARG A 105 14.48 -31.67 1.13
N ASP A 106 13.29 -31.86 1.71
CA ASP A 106 12.05 -31.58 1.02
C ASP A 106 11.78 -30.07 1.00
N ARG A 107 11.76 -29.48 -0.19
CA ARG A 107 11.40 -28.07 -0.42
C ARG A 107 10.17 -28.02 -1.33
N PRO A 108 8.95 -28.18 -0.79
CA PRO A 108 7.74 -28.20 -1.60
C PRO A 108 7.49 -26.86 -2.29
N GLN A 109 7.09 -26.94 -3.57
CA GLN A 109 6.64 -25.82 -4.37
C GLN A 109 5.26 -26.16 -4.92
N ALA A 110 4.29 -25.26 -4.79
CA ALA A 110 2.90 -25.51 -5.14
C ALA A 110 2.71 -25.99 -6.60
N LYS A 111 3.54 -25.49 -7.52
CA LYS A 111 3.51 -25.85 -8.95
C LYS A 111 3.89 -27.29 -9.27
N TYR A 112 4.54 -28.02 -8.36
CA TYR A 112 5.01 -29.39 -8.58
C TYR A 112 4.30 -30.44 -7.71
N ARG A 113 3.13 -30.09 -7.14
CA ARG A 113 2.40 -30.97 -6.21
C ARG A 113 1.96 -32.27 -6.87
N ASP A 114 1.48 -32.21 -8.11
CA ASP A 114 1.03 -33.38 -8.85
C ASP A 114 2.20 -34.33 -9.17
N GLU A 115 3.34 -33.80 -9.62
CA GLU A 115 4.55 -34.57 -9.87
C GLU A 115 5.09 -35.23 -8.60
N LYS A 116 5.07 -34.52 -7.46
CA LYS A 116 5.46 -35.10 -6.16
C LYS A 116 4.51 -36.20 -5.71
N ARG A 117 3.20 -36.06 -5.92
CA ARG A 117 2.23 -37.12 -5.63
C ARG A 117 2.51 -38.38 -6.48
N ARG A 118 2.81 -38.20 -7.78
CA ARG A 118 3.18 -39.31 -8.67
C ARG A 118 4.47 -39.99 -8.22
N SER A 119 5.50 -39.22 -7.87
CA SER A 119 6.76 -39.77 -7.32
C SER A 119 6.52 -40.55 -6.01
N PHE A 120 5.62 -40.06 -5.15
CA PHE A 120 5.24 -40.78 -3.93
C PHE A 120 4.58 -42.12 -4.26
N ASP A 121 3.60 -42.17 -5.16
CA ASP A 121 2.93 -43.42 -5.54
C ASP A 121 3.92 -44.45 -6.13
N MET A 122 4.91 -44.00 -6.91
CA MET A 122 6.00 -44.85 -7.42
C MET A 122 6.84 -45.46 -6.29
N ILE A 123 7.25 -44.63 -5.32
CA ILE A 123 8.07 -45.04 -4.18
C ILE A 123 7.32 -46.05 -3.30
N ILE A 124 6.05 -45.79 -2.99
CA ILE A 124 5.24 -46.69 -2.16
C ILE A 124 4.95 -47.99 -2.91
N SER A 125 4.64 -47.95 -4.21
CA SER A 125 4.47 -49.15 -5.02
C SER A 125 5.73 -50.01 -4.98
N TYR A 126 6.90 -49.42 -5.19
CA TYR A 126 8.17 -50.12 -5.04
C TYR A 126 8.38 -50.67 -3.62
N GLY A 127 8.11 -49.88 -2.58
CA GLY A 127 8.30 -50.27 -1.18
C GLY A 127 7.41 -51.44 -0.73
N THR A 128 6.24 -51.57 -1.36
CA THR A 128 5.19 -52.54 -0.99
C THR A 128 5.07 -53.72 -1.97
N ARG A 129 6.05 -53.84 -2.87
CA ARG A 129 6.13 -54.94 -3.84
C ARG A 129 6.37 -56.30 -3.17
N LEU A 130 5.97 -57.36 -3.83
CA LEU A 130 6.32 -58.73 -3.47
C LEU A 130 7.83 -58.95 -3.66
N ARG A 131 8.49 -59.55 -2.66
CA ARG A 131 9.94 -59.81 -2.70
C ARG A 131 10.21 -61.29 -2.52
N LYS A 132 11.34 -61.81 -3.02
CA LYS A 132 11.65 -63.24 -2.89
C LYS A 132 11.84 -63.64 -1.42
N GLU A 133 12.50 -62.77 -0.67
CA GLU A 133 12.91 -62.89 0.72
C GLU A 133 11.88 -62.38 1.74
N ASN A 134 10.78 -61.77 1.29
CA ASN A 134 9.73 -61.24 2.17
C ASN A 134 8.39 -61.10 1.41
N LYS A 135 7.38 -61.86 1.82
CA LYS A 135 6.05 -61.85 1.17
C LYS A 135 5.03 -60.98 1.88
N ARG A 136 5.43 -60.21 2.90
CA ARG A 136 4.51 -59.40 3.71
C ARG A 136 3.91 -58.20 2.97
N CYS A 137 4.61 -57.67 1.96
CA CYS A 137 4.23 -56.46 1.22
C CYS A 137 3.96 -55.22 2.12
N GLN A 138 4.48 -55.20 3.36
CA GLN A 138 4.27 -54.13 4.32
C GLN A 138 5.51 -53.24 4.47
N MET A 139 5.27 -51.94 4.71
CA MET A 139 6.33 -50.96 4.96
C MET A 139 6.09 -50.11 6.21
N VAL A 140 7.17 -49.55 6.74
CA VAL A 140 7.18 -48.53 7.80
C VAL A 140 7.97 -47.31 7.35
N MET A 141 7.57 -46.13 7.84
CA MET A 141 8.24 -44.87 7.53
C MET A 141 8.88 -44.26 8.78
N LEU A 142 10.15 -43.90 8.70
CA LEU A 142 10.92 -43.15 9.69
C LEU A 142 11.12 -41.72 9.16
N ILE A 143 10.35 -40.79 9.68
CA ILE A 143 10.30 -39.39 9.24
C ILE A 143 11.17 -38.54 10.16
N ASN A 144 12.34 -38.14 9.69
CA ASN A 144 13.23 -37.24 10.40
C ASN A 144 12.84 -35.76 10.15
N GLN A 145 12.52 -35.04 11.23
CA GLN A 145 12.16 -33.62 11.23
C GLN A 145 13.33 -32.70 11.67
N ASP A 146 14.53 -33.26 11.89
CA ASP A 146 15.70 -32.50 12.36
C ASP A 146 16.10 -31.40 11.37
N GLY A 147 16.09 -30.15 11.84
CA GLY A 147 16.41 -28.97 11.04
C GLY A 147 15.39 -28.58 9.96
N ALA A 148 14.19 -29.18 9.94
CA ALA A 148 13.11 -28.79 9.03
C ALA A 148 12.41 -27.50 9.51
N SER A 149 12.20 -26.53 8.61
CA SER A 149 11.46 -25.30 8.92
C SER A 149 10.03 -25.37 8.42
N LEU A 150 9.09 -24.88 9.23
CA LEU A 150 7.65 -24.88 8.91
C LEU A 150 7.32 -24.00 7.68
N LEU A 151 8.16 -22.99 7.41
CA LEU A 151 7.98 -22.05 6.30
C LEU A 151 8.55 -22.54 4.96
N GLN A 152 9.55 -23.43 4.97
CA GLN A 152 10.25 -23.83 3.74
C GLN A 152 10.06 -25.31 3.39
N ASN A 153 9.77 -26.17 4.38
CA ASN A 153 9.81 -27.62 4.21
C ASN A 153 8.43 -28.29 4.35
N VAL A 154 7.41 -27.57 4.82
CA VAL A 154 6.08 -28.14 5.10
C VAL A 154 5.02 -27.50 4.18
N ASP A 155 4.44 -28.31 3.28
CA ASP A 155 3.24 -27.95 2.51
C ASP A 155 2.04 -28.73 3.04
N MET A 156 1.19 -28.03 3.77
CA MET A 156 0.05 -28.63 4.49
C MET A 156 -0.97 -29.29 3.57
N THR A 157 -1.25 -28.68 2.43
CA THR A 157 -2.14 -29.20 1.39
C THR A 157 -1.61 -30.51 0.81
N PHE A 158 -0.31 -30.57 0.56
CA PHE A 158 0.33 -31.77 0.02
C PHE A 158 0.33 -32.92 1.04
N GLN A 159 0.62 -32.65 2.31
CA GLN A 159 0.60 -33.68 3.36
C GLN A 159 -0.80 -34.29 3.58
N ALA A 160 -1.86 -33.47 3.48
CA ALA A 160 -3.24 -33.96 3.54
C ALA A 160 -3.60 -34.84 2.32
N ASP A 161 -3.18 -34.44 1.12
CA ASP A 161 -3.38 -35.23 -0.10
C ASP A 161 -2.67 -36.59 -0.03
N ILE A 162 -1.42 -36.62 0.45
CA ILE A 162 -0.67 -37.87 0.68
C ILE A 162 -1.37 -38.77 1.71
N ALA A 163 -1.84 -38.22 2.83
CA ALA A 163 -2.56 -39.01 3.83
C ALA A 163 -3.87 -39.59 3.27
N LEU A 164 -4.62 -38.82 2.48
CA LEU A 164 -5.81 -39.30 1.79
C LEU A 164 -5.46 -40.41 0.77
N ARG A 165 -4.36 -40.23 0.03
CA ARG A 165 -3.84 -41.21 -0.94
C ARG A 165 -3.52 -42.54 -0.27
N ILE A 166 -2.83 -42.52 0.88
CA ILE A 166 -2.54 -43.71 1.70
C ILE A 166 -3.84 -44.39 2.16
N SER A 167 -4.79 -43.63 2.72
CA SER A 167 -6.08 -44.16 3.19
C SER A 167 -6.91 -44.77 2.05
N LYS A 168 -6.83 -44.17 0.86
CA LYS A 168 -7.63 -44.58 -0.29
C LYS A 168 -7.08 -45.86 -0.93
N PHE A 169 -5.77 -45.93 -1.16
CA PHE A 169 -5.14 -46.95 -2.02
C PHE A 169 -4.10 -47.85 -1.35
N TYR A 170 -3.54 -47.47 -0.21
CA TYR A 170 -2.51 -48.25 0.49
C TYR A 170 -2.87 -48.61 1.96
N PRO A 171 -4.16 -48.84 2.32
CA PRO A 171 -4.54 -49.08 3.71
C PRO A 171 -3.95 -50.39 4.24
N GLY A 172 -3.29 -50.34 5.40
CA GLY A 172 -2.68 -51.52 6.04
C GLY A 172 -1.40 -52.04 5.38
N VAL A 173 -1.00 -51.44 4.25
CA VAL A 173 0.27 -51.71 3.57
C VAL A 173 1.37 -50.77 4.08
N VAL A 174 1.01 -49.51 4.35
CA VAL A 174 1.79 -48.61 5.23
C VAL A 174 1.36 -48.87 6.67
N ASP A 175 2.15 -49.63 7.40
CA ASP A 175 1.73 -50.19 8.69
C ASP A 175 1.98 -49.23 9.87
N LYS A 176 3.09 -48.48 9.87
CA LYS A 176 3.42 -47.45 10.87
C LYS A 176 4.24 -46.30 10.27
N MET A 177 4.01 -45.09 10.79
CA MET A 177 4.77 -43.88 10.49
C MET A 177 5.33 -43.28 11.78
N TYR A 178 6.65 -43.31 11.94
CA TYR A 178 7.36 -42.78 13.10
C TYR A 178 7.88 -41.39 12.78
N ILE A 179 7.38 -40.36 13.47
CA ILE A 179 7.84 -38.98 13.33
C ILE A 179 8.87 -38.69 14.42
N CYS A 180 10.13 -38.52 14.01
CA CYS A 180 11.28 -38.39 14.88
C CYS A 180 11.80 -36.94 14.92
N LYS A 181 12.35 -36.53 16.08
CA LYS A 181 13.02 -35.23 16.27
C LYS A 181 12.16 -34.01 15.93
N MET A 182 10.85 -34.10 16.21
CA MET A 182 9.93 -32.99 15.97
C MET A 182 10.13 -31.88 17.01
N SER A 183 10.35 -30.64 16.58
CA SER A 183 10.47 -29.52 17.52
C SER A 183 9.18 -29.31 18.33
N ARG A 184 9.28 -28.83 19.58
CA ARG A 184 8.10 -28.55 20.43
C ARG A 184 7.07 -27.64 19.76
N THR A 185 7.54 -26.66 18.99
CA THR A 185 6.68 -25.73 18.23
C THR A 185 5.96 -26.46 17.09
N LEU A 186 6.65 -27.34 16.35
CA LEU A 186 6.06 -28.15 15.29
C LEU A 186 5.07 -29.18 15.86
N ALA A 187 5.35 -29.75 17.04
CA ALA A 187 4.47 -30.68 17.73
C ALA A 187 3.13 -30.07 18.17
N ILE A 188 3.15 -28.84 18.68
CA ILE A 188 1.94 -28.10 19.08
C ILE A 188 1.09 -27.79 17.85
N MET A 189 1.72 -27.41 16.73
CA MET A 189 1.04 -27.09 15.48
C MET A 189 0.54 -28.33 14.72
N ALA A 190 1.23 -29.47 14.80
CA ALA A 190 0.86 -30.73 14.16
C ALA A 190 -0.30 -31.47 14.85
N LYS A 191 -0.51 -31.26 16.16
CA LYS A 191 -1.58 -31.88 16.94
C LYS A 191 -3.00 -31.64 16.39
N PRO A 192 -3.40 -30.41 16.03
CA PRO A 192 -4.66 -30.15 15.34
C PRO A 192 -4.78 -30.90 14.00
N ILE A 193 -3.68 -31.04 13.25
CA ILE A 193 -3.67 -31.68 11.92
C ILE A 193 -3.91 -33.19 12.04
N PHE A 194 -3.24 -33.86 12.97
CA PHE A 194 -3.44 -35.30 13.20
C PHE A 194 -4.89 -35.64 13.59
N LYS A 195 -5.62 -34.71 14.23
CA LYS A 195 -7.05 -34.88 14.55
C LYS A 195 -7.97 -34.85 13.33
N HIS A 196 -7.52 -34.31 12.19
CA HIS A 196 -8.32 -34.15 10.97
C HIS A 196 -7.89 -35.10 9.85
N LEU A 197 -6.85 -35.92 10.08
CA LEU A 197 -6.53 -37.03 9.19
C LEU A 197 -7.60 -38.12 9.30
N PRO A 198 -7.87 -38.89 8.22
CA PRO A 198 -8.70 -40.08 8.33
C PRO A 198 -8.21 -40.95 9.49
N ALA A 199 -9.10 -41.41 10.38
CA ALA A 199 -8.73 -42.20 11.56
C ALA A 199 -7.81 -43.39 11.20
N ILE A 200 -8.05 -43.98 10.03
CA ILE A 200 -7.25 -45.03 9.39
C ILE A 200 -5.74 -44.69 9.30
N VAL A 201 -5.39 -43.43 9.10
CA VAL A 201 -4.00 -42.94 8.97
C VAL A 201 -3.53 -42.32 10.28
N ALA A 202 -4.38 -41.62 11.01
CA ALA A 202 -4.05 -41.01 12.30
C ALA A 202 -3.56 -42.05 13.32
N ASP A 203 -4.21 -43.21 13.41
CA ASP A 203 -3.88 -44.30 14.35
C ASP A 203 -2.55 -45.00 14.03
N ARG A 204 -1.96 -44.68 12.87
CA ARG A 204 -0.72 -45.26 12.36
C ARG A 204 0.50 -44.37 12.61
N ILE A 205 0.28 -43.13 13.04
CA ILE A 205 1.34 -42.15 13.34
C ILE A 205 1.77 -42.31 14.80
N GLN A 206 3.07 -42.43 15.03
CA GLN A 206 3.68 -42.38 16.35
C GLN A 206 4.76 -41.30 16.37
N ILE A 207 4.70 -40.42 17.36
CA ILE A 207 5.68 -39.35 17.54
C ILE A 207 6.71 -39.85 18.54
N ILE A 208 7.98 -39.76 18.19
CA ILE A 208 9.12 -40.16 19.03
C ILE A 208 10.00 -38.93 19.25
N ASP A 209 10.05 -38.49 20.50
CA ASP A 209 10.81 -37.30 20.90
C ASP A 209 12.31 -37.62 21.03
N ASP A 210 13.15 -36.58 20.97
CA ASP A 210 14.62 -36.69 21.10
C ASP A 210 15.06 -37.43 22.38
N THR A 211 14.26 -37.33 23.46
CA THR A 211 14.52 -38.03 24.72
C THR A 211 14.37 -39.54 24.56
N ASP A 212 13.33 -39.98 23.86
CA ASP A 212 13.00 -41.39 23.69
C ASP A 212 13.97 -42.07 22.72
N ILE A 213 14.44 -41.31 21.71
CA ILE A 213 15.52 -41.74 20.81
C ILE A 213 16.80 -42.01 21.61
N LYS A 214 17.19 -41.10 22.51
CA LYS A 214 18.39 -41.27 23.37
C LYS A 214 18.24 -42.41 24.38
N GLN A 215 17.02 -42.73 24.78
CA GLN A 215 16.71 -43.86 25.66
C GLN A 215 16.62 -45.20 24.93
N GLY A 216 16.74 -45.20 23.59
CA GLY A 216 16.78 -46.42 22.79
C GLY A 216 15.42 -46.92 22.32
N ALA A 217 14.34 -46.13 22.39
CA ALA A 217 12.99 -46.56 22.00
C ALA A 217 12.90 -47.04 20.53
N LEU A 218 13.73 -46.49 19.63
CA LEU A 218 13.81 -46.96 18.25
C LEU A 218 14.61 -48.27 18.10
N LEU A 219 15.56 -48.55 19.00
CA LEU A 219 16.35 -49.79 19.01
C LEU A 219 15.52 -51.00 19.47
N ASP A 220 14.39 -50.78 20.14
CA ASP A 220 13.42 -51.83 20.43
C ASP A 220 12.71 -52.30 19.16
N LEU A 221 12.53 -51.41 18.18
CA LEU A 221 11.77 -51.64 16.95
C LEU A 221 12.65 -52.00 15.74
N PHE A 222 13.87 -51.45 15.68
CA PHE A 222 14.83 -51.63 14.59
C PHE A 222 16.15 -52.19 15.12
N ASP A 223 16.82 -53.02 14.31
CA ASP A 223 18.20 -53.41 14.62
C ASP A 223 19.15 -52.23 14.47
N ALA A 224 20.18 -52.18 15.31
CA ALA A 224 21.15 -51.07 15.32
C ALA A 224 21.84 -50.91 13.96
N GLU A 225 22.03 -51.99 13.20
CA GLU A 225 22.63 -52.01 11.86
C GLU A 225 21.71 -51.43 10.76
N VAL A 226 20.40 -51.36 11.00
CA VAL A 226 19.42 -50.81 10.05
C VAL A 226 19.12 -49.34 10.35
N LEU A 227 19.08 -48.97 11.62
CA LEU A 227 18.69 -47.63 12.06
C LEU A 227 19.77 -46.57 11.70
N PRO A 228 19.40 -45.40 11.13
CA PRO A 228 20.36 -44.34 10.79
C PRO A 228 21.12 -43.80 12.00
N VAL A 229 22.36 -43.36 11.80
CA VAL A 229 23.20 -42.75 12.86
C VAL A 229 22.50 -41.53 13.48
N GLU A 230 21.78 -40.74 12.68
CA GLU A 230 21.06 -39.55 13.13
C GLU A 230 19.89 -39.86 14.08
N LEU A 231 19.42 -41.12 14.08
CA LEU A 231 18.34 -41.62 14.91
C LEU A 231 18.81 -42.63 15.97
N GLY A 232 20.12 -42.71 16.24
CA GLY A 232 20.69 -43.52 17.31
C GLY A 232 21.16 -44.93 16.93
N GLY A 233 21.25 -45.24 15.63
CA GLY A 233 21.79 -46.51 15.14
C GLY A 233 23.24 -46.44 14.63
N GLN A 234 23.63 -47.43 13.82
CA GLN A 234 24.97 -47.59 13.24
C GLN A 234 24.98 -47.48 11.72
N ASN A 235 23.81 -47.38 11.07
CA ASN A 235 23.69 -47.36 9.62
C ASN A 235 24.04 -45.98 9.03
N LYS A 236 25.16 -45.89 8.31
CA LYS A 236 25.52 -44.68 7.52
C LYS A 236 24.82 -44.69 6.17
N CYS A 237 23.49 -44.62 6.19
CA CYS A 237 22.66 -44.71 4.99
C CYS A 237 22.46 -43.37 4.26
N ASP A 238 22.88 -42.24 4.83
CA ASP A 238 22.60 -40.90 4.33
C ASP A 238 23.68 -40.36 3.36
N GLU A 239 24.13 -41.18 2.41
CA GLU A 239 25.14 -40.85 1.40
C GLU A 239 24.56 -40.74 -0.03
N GLU A 240 25.09 -39.81 -0.83
CA GLU A 240 24.58 -39.51 -2.17
C GLU A 240 24.57 -40.69 -3.15
N GLY A 241 25.62 -41.50 -3.13
CA GLY A 241 25.70 -42.70 -3.95
C GLY A 241 24.60 -43.72 -3.64
N LEU A 242 24.17 -43.83 -2.38
CA LEU A 242 23.21 -44.84 -1.93
C LEU A 242 21.78 -44.51 -2.37
N TRP A 243 21.33 -43.28 -2.16
CA TRP A 243 20.00 -42.88 -2.60
C TRP A 243 19.91 -42.66 -4.12
N SER A 244 21.02 -42.37 -4.81
CA SER A 244 21.07 -42.35 -6.28
C SER A 244 20.86 -43.74 -6.85
N ALA A 245 21.58 -44.74 -6.32
CA ALA A 245 21.38 -46.14 -6.70
C ALA A 245 19.98 -46.65 -6.35
N TYR A 246 19.35 -46.13 -5.29
CA TYR A 246 17.95 -46.40 -4.98
C TYR A 246 17.01 -45.82 -6.04
N ALA A 247 17.20 -44.56 -6.45
CA ALA A 247 16.40 -43.93 -7.51
C ALA A 247 16.46 -44.75 -8.81
N ASP A 248 17.65 -45.21 -9.22
CA ASP A 248 17.81 -46.03 -10.42
C ASP A 248 17.03 -47.36 -10.34
N ARG A 249 16.94 -47.98 -9.15
CA ARG A 249 16.13 -49.19 -8.95
C ARG A 249 14.63 -48.91 -9.05
N VAL A 250 14.16 -47.79 -8.51
CA VAL A 250 12.75 -47.38 -8.59
C VAL A 250 12.37 -47.07 -10.04
N GLU A 251 13.22 -46.34 -10.76
CA GLU A 251 13.02 -46.02 -12.18
C GLU A 251 12.97 -47.29 -13.03
N LYS A 252 13.92 -48.22 -12.83
CA LYS A 252 13.94 -49.51 -13.53
C LYS A 252 12.67 -50.33 -13.25
N TYR A 253 12.32 -50.51 -11.98
CA TYR A 253 11.14 -51.25 -11.57
C TYR A 253 9.87 -50.70 -12.22
N TYR A 254 9.72 -49.38 -12.23
CA TYR A 254 8.54 -48.73 -12.76
C TYR A 254 8.46 -48.78 -14.28
N ALA A 255 9.59 -48.68 -14.98
CA ALA A 255 9.65 -48.86 -16.42
C ALA A 255 9.23 -50.29 -16.83
N GLU A 256 9.64 -51.30 -16.07
CA GLU A 256 9.25 -52.71 -16.28
C GLU A 256 7.77 -52.93 -15.94
N LEU A 257 7.28 -52.38 -14.83
CA LEU A 257 5.87 -52.40 -14.43
C LEU A 257 4.96 -51.79 -15.51
N LYS A 258 5.33 -50.62 -16.04
CA LYS A 258 4.57 -49.91 -17.07
C LYS A 258 4.40 -50.76 -18.34
N ARG A 259 5.46 -51.45 -18.77
CA ARG A 259 5.40 -52.37 -19.91
C ARG A 259 4.52 -53.58 -19.61
N ALA A 260 4.65 -54.15 -18.41
CA ALA A 260 3.84 -55.30 -18.03
C ALA A 260 2.34 -55.00 -17.99
N VAL A 261 1.94 -53.84 -17.47
CA VAL A 261 0.52 -53.46 -17.40
C VAL A 261 -0.02 -53.03 -18.77
N ASN A 262 0.67 -52.12 -19.47
CA ASN A 262 0.13 -51.53 -20.71
C ASN A 262 0.29 -52.42 -21.95
N GLU A 263 1.40 -53.16 -22.05
CA GLU A 263 1.72 -53.95 -23.26
C GLU A 263 1.32 -55.43 -23.11
N ARG A 264 1.39 -55.97 -21.89
CA ARG A 264 1.12 -57.39 -21.61
C ARG A 264 -0.21 -57.64 -20.89
N GLY A 265 -0.91 -56.59 -20.46
CA GLY A 265 -2.23 -56.69 -19.80
C GLY A 265 -2.19 -57.35 -18.42
N LEU A 266 -1.02 -57.43 -17.77
CA LEU A 266 -0.87 -58.02 -16.44
C LEU A 266 -1.29 -57.03 -15.34
N THR A 267 -1.78 -57.53 -14.21
CA THR A 267 -1.88 -56.70 -13.01
C THR A 267 -0.48 -56.44 -12.44
N VAL A 268 -0.32 -55.38 -11.63
CA VAL A 268 0.96 -55.09 -10.97
C VAL A 268 1.43 -56.26 -10.11
N LYS A 269 0.50 -56.94 -9.44
CA LYS A 269 0.83 -58.08 -8.56
C LYS A 269 1.22 -59.33 -9.34
N ASP A 270 0.63 -59.56 -10.50
CA ASP A 270 1.04 -60.66 -11.39
C ASP A 270 2.43 -60.43 -11.96
N TYR A 271 2.74 -59.20 -12.36
CA TYR A 271 4.08 -58.80 -12.77
C TYR A 271 5.11 -59.00 -11.64
N GLU A 272 4.78 -58.60 -10.41
CA GLU A 272 5.65 -58.81 -9.25
C GLU A 272 5.88 -60.30 -8.98
N LEU A 273 4.88 -61.15 -9.17
CA LEU A 273 4.97 -62.61 -9.04
C LEU A 273 5.87 -63.23 -10.11
N GLU A 274 5.74 -62.78 -11.36
CA GLU A 274 6.61 -63.21 -12.46
C GLU A 274 8.06 -62.75 -12.24
N SER A 275 8.26 -61.54 -11.72
CA SER A 275 9.59 -60.95 -11.47
C SER A 275 10.43 -61.74 -10.44
N ILE A 276 9.77 -62.52 -9.58
CA ILE A 276 10.42 -63.41 -8.61
C ILE A 276 10.54 -64.86 -9.10
N GLY A 277 10.17 -65.13 -10.36
CA GLY A 277 10.30 -66.42 -11.03
C GLY A 277 9.15 -67.39 -10.81
N ILE A 278 7.94 -66.89 -10.52
CA ILE A 278 6.73 -67.70 -10.31
C ILE A 278 5.72 -67.32 -11.40
N ASP A 279 5.38 -68.27 -12.27
CA ASP A 279 4.45 -68.02 -13.39
C ASP A 279 3.00 -68.19 -12.91
N SER A 280 2.13 -67.21 -13.21
CA SER A 280 0.75 -67.14 -12.70
C SER A 280 -0.11 -68.31 -13.16
N GLY A 281 0.24 -68.93 -14.30
CA GLY A 281 -0.42 -70.12 -14.84
C GLY A 281 0.08 -71.47 -14.29
N THR A 282 1.27 -71.54 -13.67
CA THR A 282 1.86 -72.80 -13.14
C THR A 282 1.95 -72.84 -11.61
N ALA A 283 1.38 -71.87 -10.90
CA ALA A 283 1.14 -71.97 -9.45
C ALA A 283 0.18 -73.11 -9.07
N HIS A 284 -0.42 -73.77 -10.07
CA HIS A 284 -1.07 -75.07 -9.97
C HIS A 284 -0.02 -76.20 -10.11
N GLU A 285 0.42 -76.74 -8.95
CA GLU A 285 1.07 -78.06 -8.80
C GLU A 285 2.49 -78.25 -9.37
N GLU A 286 3.47 -78.41 -8.45
CA GLU A 286 4.67 -79.22 -8.72
C GLU A 286 4.23 -80.67 -9.05
N GLY A 287 4.27 -81.08 -10.31
CA GLY A 287 4.10 -82.50 -10.68
C GLY A 287 3.78 -82.81 -12.15
N ALA A 288 4.83 -83.15 -12.92
CA ALA A 288 4.84 -84.04 -14.11
C ALA A 288 4.25 -83.59 -15.48
N THR A 289 5.17 -83.25 -16.38
CA THR A 289 5.33 -83.61 -17.83
C THR A 289 4.14 -83.73 -18.81
N SER A 290 4.31 -82.97 -19.92
CA SER A 290 4.02 -83.28 -21.35
C SER A 290 2.62 -83.02 -21.95
N GLY A 291 2.53 -81.98 -22.79
CA GLY A 291 1.91 -82.10 -24.14
C GLY A 291 0.78 -81.12 -24.54
N ALA A 292 1.09 -80.28 -25.54
CA ALA A 292 0.19 -79.68 -26.57
C ALA A 292 -0.69 -78.43 -26.29
N ALA A 293 -0.15 -77.28 -26.74
CA ALA A 293 -0.72 -76.17 -27.55
C ALA A 293 -2.17 -75.61 -27.38
N LYS A 294 -2.20 -74.29 -27.03
CA LYS A 294 -3.00 -73.12 -27.53
C LYS A 294 -4.55 -73.22 -27.49
N THR A 295 -5.34 -72.23 -27.06
CA THR A 295 -5.33 -70.78 -27.40
C THR A 295 -6.29 -69.96 -26.50
N SER A 296 -5.87 -68.72 -26.19
CA SER A 296 -6.60 -67.45 -25.92
C SER A 296 -7.98 -67.40 -25.22
N GLN A 297 -8.02 -66.77 -24.05
CA GLN A 297 -9.18 -66.04 -23.54
C GLN A 297 -8.72 -64.80 -22.75
N ALA A 298 -8.15 -63.82 -23.46
CA ALA A 298 -7.78 -62.50 -22.92
C ALA A 298 -8.64 -61.36 -23.51
N ASP A 299 -9.61 -61.66 -24.38
CA ASP A 299 -10.38 -60.65 -25.11
C ASP A 299 -11.70 -60.21 -24.43
N ALA A 300 -12.12 -60.85 -23.34
CA ALA A 300 -13.41 -60.56 -22.72
C ALA A 300 -13.41 -59.41 -21.69
N LEU A 301 -12.25 -59.02 -21.15
CA LEU A 301 -12.15 -58.00 -20.10
C LEU A 301 -11.77 -56.59 -20.62
N VAL A 302 -11.24 -56.48 -21.84
CA VAL A 302 -10.81 -55.19 -22.44
C VAL A 302 -11.89 -54.55 -23.33
N GLN A 303 -12.87 -55.32 -23.84
CA GLN A 303 -13.91 -54.79 -24.73
C GLN A 303 -15.11 -54.13 -24.03
N SER A 304 -15.25 -54.21 -22.71
CA SER A 304 -16.37 -53.56 -22.00
C SER A 304 -16.13 -52.09 -21.63
N VAL A 305 -14.92 -51.55 -21.83
CA VAL A 305 -14.53 -50.20 -21.33
C VAL A 305 -14.23 -49.20 -22.46
N SER A 306 -14.21 -49.64 -23.73
CA SER A 306 -13.74 -48.81 -24.87
C SER A 306 -14.84 -48.32 -25.83
N SER A 307 -16.14 -48.45 -25.52
CA SER A 307 -17.22 -47.92 -26.38
C SER A 307 -18.15 -46.97 -25.63
N LEU A 308 -17.67 -45.81 -25.20
CA LEU A 308 -18.48 -44.63 -24.87
C LEU A 308 -17.59 -43.37 -24.91
N SER A 309 -17.07 -43.05 -26.09
CA SER A 309 -16.53 -41.71 -26.40
C SER A 309 -17.36 -41.12 -27.54
N ALA A 310 -18.09 -40.07 -27.23
CA ALA A 310 -18.92 -39.32 -28.17
C ALA A 310 -18.07 -38.54 -29.17
N GLU A 311 -18.52 -38.45 -30.42
CA GLU A 311 -18.19 -37.35 -31.35
C GLU A 311 -19.19 -37.33 -32.55
N PRO A 312 -19.28 -36.27 -33.39
CA PRO A 312 -20.50 -35.45 -33.45
C PRO A 312 -21.20 -35.33 -34.83
N MET A 313 -22.46 -34.87 -34.76
CA MET A 313 -23.21 -34.00 -35.70
C MET A 313 -23.74 -34.50 -37.08
N ARG A 314 -25.07 -34.35 -37.20
CA ARG A 314 -25.92 -33.95 -38.37
C ARG A 314 -26.37 -34.99 -39.43
N SER A 315 -27.72 -35.07 -39.47
CA SER A 315 -28.63 -35.07 -40.63
C SER A 315 -29.47 -36.35 -40.89
N LEU A 316 -30.76 -36.24 -40.51
CA LEU A 316 -31.94 -36.32 -41.39
C LEU A 316 -32.15 -37.63 -42.21
N TRP A 317 -33.14 -38.46 -41.81
CA TRP A 317 -34.39 -38.82 -42.55
C TRP A 317 -35.14 -40.02 -41.90
N VAL A 318 -36.31 -39.72 -41.31
CA VAL A 318 -37.67 -40.29 -41.55
C VAL A 318 -37.90 -41.82 -41.76
N SER A 319 -38.82 -42.35 -40.92
CA SER A 319 -39.81 -43.45 -41.13
C SER A 319 -39.31 -44.90 -41.25
N SER A 320 -40.00 -45.95 -40.83
CA SER A 320 -41.30 -46.19 -40.16
C SER A 320 -41.44 -47.70 -39.92
N GLN A 321 -42.27 -48.09 -38.93
CA GLN A 321 -43.05 -49.36 -38.88
C GLN A 321 -42.25 -50.68 -38.73
N TYR A 322 -42.68 -51.77 -38.07
CA TYR A 322 -44.00 -52.34 -37.78
C TYR A 322 -43.92 -53.17 -36.48
N MET A 323 -45.07 -53.38 -35.83
CA MET A 323 -45.28 -54.28 -34.70
C MET A 323 -45.42 -55.76 -35.12
N ASP A 324 -45.38 -56.60 -34.09
CA ASP A 324 -46.17 -57.83 -33.87
C ASP A 324 -45.48 -59.22 -33.92
N ASP A 325 -45.56 -59.82 -32.73
CA ASP A 325 -46.05 -61.16 -32.38
C ASP A 325 -45.24 -62.45 -32.67
N ALA A 326 -44.83 -63.03 -31.53
CA ALA A 326 -45.28 -64.31 -30.97
C ALA A 326 -44.94 -65.65 -31.65
N ASN A 327 -44.26 -66.46 -30.81
CA ASN A 327 -44.44 -67.90 -30.55
C ASN A 327 -43.86 -68.97 -31.50
N GLN A 328 -42.84 -69.65 -30.94
CA GLN A 328 -42.79 -71.08 -30.57
C GLN A 328 -41.77 -72.01 -31.26
N SER A 329 -41.02 -72.69 -30.37
CA SER A 329 -40.31 -73.97 -30.48
C SER A 329 -38.92 -73.95 -31.14
N ALA A 330 -37.91 -74.74 -30.75
CA ALA A 330 -37.56 -75.53 -29.57
C ALA A 330 -36.17 -76.13 -29.87
N HIS A 331 -35.15 -76.03 -29.00
CA HIS A 331 -34.01 -76.97 -28.79
C HIS A 331 -32.89 -76.35 -27.92
N PRO A 332 -32.00 -77.16 -27.28
CA PRO A 332 -31.78 -77.07 -25.84
C PRO A 332 -30.30 -76.81 -25.53
N ASP A 333 -29.92 -75.56 -25.29
CA ASP A 333 -28.61 -75.22 -24.69
C ASP A 333 -28.62 -73.75 -24.26
N LEU A 334 -29.39 -73.45 -23.21
CA LEU A 334 -29.35 -72.19 -22.47
C LEU A 334 -30.14 -72.40 -21.16
N LYS A 335 -29.49 -73.00 -20.16
CA LYS A 335 -29.97 -72.86 -18.78
C LYS A 335 -29.51 -71.50 -18.26
N PRO A 336 -30.42 -70.59 -17.89
CA PRO A 336 -30.05 -69.41 -17.12
C PRO A 336 -29.51 -69.86 -15.76
N LEU A 337 -28.38 -69.30 -15.34
CA LEU A 337 -27.88 -69.46 -13.98
C LEU A 337 -28.89 -68.87 -13.00
N MET A 338 -29.57 -69.77 -12.28
CA MET A 338 -30.34 -69.49 -11.08
C MET A 338 -29.46 -68.71 -10.09
N THR A 339 -29.97 -67.57 -9.64
CA THR A 339 -29.57 -66.96 -8.37
C THR A 339 -30.77 -67.11 -7.43
N CYS A 340 -30.49 -67.37 -6.15
CA CYS A 340 -31.47 -67.77 -5.14
C CYS A 340 -32.60 -66.74 -5.00
N LEU A 341 -33.74 -66.97 -5.66
CA LEU A 341 -35.08 -66.55 -5.23
C LEU A 341 -36.11 -67.12 -6.22
N THR A 342 -36.47 -68.39 -6.05
CA THR A 342 -37.88 -68.82 -5.82
C THR A 342 -38.01 -70.35 -5.84
N GLU A 343 -38.25 -70.96 -4.67
CA GLU A 343 -39.38 -71.88 -4.54
C GLU A 343 -40.01 -71.75 -3.15
N ARG A 344 -41.35 -71.82 -3.15
CA ARG A 344 -42.30 -71.23 -2.20
C ARG A 344 -42.51 -72.02 -0.91
N SER A 345 -42.94 -71.27 0.13
CA SER A 345 -44.16 -71.43 0.95
C SER A 345 -43.79 -71.11 2.42
N SER A 346 -44.44 -70.25 3.19
CA SER A 346 -45.79 -69.70 3.19
C SER A 346 -45.82 -68.50 4.16
N LEU A 347 -46.71 -67.55 3.88
CA LEU A 347 -47.23 -66.47 4.75
C LEU A 347 -46.86 -66.55 6.24
N LEU A 348 -46.26 -65.49 6.78
CA LEU A 348 -46.65 -64.86 8.05
C LEU A 348 -46.07 -63.44 8.06
N LEU A 349 -46.95 -62.43 8.08
CA LEU A 349 -46.58 -61.04 8.37
C LEU A 349 -45.88 -61.00 9.75
N PRO A 350 -44.80 -60.21 9.94
CA PRO A 350 -44.51 -59.66 11.25
C PRO A 350 -45.48 -58.50 11.48
N GLU A 351 -46.36 -58.76 12.43
CA GLU A 351 -47.23 -57.84 13.12
C GLU A 351 -46.49 -56.55 13.51
N TYR A 352 -47.11 -55.43 13.13
CA TYR A 352 -46.70 -54.08 13.49
C TYR A 352 -47.02 -53.86 14.96
N ASP A 353 -46.02 -53.95 15.84
CA ASP A 353 -46.18 -53.56 17.24
C ASP A 353 -45.99 -52.05 17.34
N GLY A 354 -47.12 -51.34 17.22
CA GLY A 354 -47.18 -49.91 17.36
C GLY A 354 -47.26 -49.50 18.82
N THR A 355 -46.21 -48.87 19.35
CA THR A 355 -46.33 -47.89 20.44
C THR A 355 -45.20 -46.86 20.38
N GLY A 356 -45.52 -45.61 20.01
CA GLY A 356 -44.56 -44.50 20.12
C GLY A 356 -44.88 -43.24 19.31
N LYS A 357 -46.05 -42.65 19.52
CA LYS A 357 -46.56 -41.29 19.19
C LYS A 357 -45.67 -40.31 18.38
N GLU A 358 -46.21 -40.00 17.18
CA GLU A 358 -46.34 -38.71 16.46
C GLU A 358 -45.54 -37.47 16.90
N GLU A 359 -44.89 -36.77 15.96
CA GLU A 359 -45.49 -35.61 15.24
C GLU A 359 -44.54 -34.99 14.17
N THR A 360 -44.99 -35.08 12.91
CA THR A 360 -44.99 -34.07 11.83
C THR A 360 -43.70 -33.37 11.33
N GLY A 361 -43.41 -33.56 10.03
CA GLY A 361 -43.04 -32.43 9.15
C GLY A 361 -41.71 -32.45 8.38
N ALA A 362 -41.34 -33.55 7.71
CA ALA A 362 -40.34 -33.50 6.62
C ALA A 362 -40.66 -34.57 5.57
N GLY A 363 -40.63 -34.20 4.29
CA GLY A 363 -41.03 -35.05 3.17
C GLY A 363 -40.38 -36.43 3.21
N ALA A 364 -41.20 -37.47 3.06
CA ALA A 364 -40.76 -38.86 3.05
C ALA A 364 -39.68 -39.05 1.98
N THR A 365 -38.42 -39.19 2.41
CA THR A 365 -37.32 -39.61 1.56
C THR A 365 -37.57 -41.05 1.13
N MET A 366 -38.07 -41.21 -0.09
CA MET A 366 -38.23 -42.52 -0.72
C MET A 366 -36.84 -43.18 -0.83
N PRO A 367 -36.64 -44.40 -0.30
CA PRO A 367 -35.36 -45.08 -0.39
C PRO A 367 -35.03 -45.37 -1.86
N TRP A 368 -33.76 -45.18 -2.27
CA TRP A 368 -33.30 -45.40 -3.65
C TRP A 368 -33.64 -46.80 -4.20
N ALA A 369 -33.81 -47.78 -3.31
CA ALA A 369 -34.28 -49.12 -3.67
C ALA A 369 -35.66 -49.12 -4.34
N GLU A 370 -36.59 -48.26 -3.90
CA GLU A 370 -37.92 -48.11 -4.50
C GLU A 370 -37.88 -47.31 -5.81
N VAL A 371 -36.95 -46.34 -5.93
CA VAL A 371 -36.76 -45.54 -7.14
C VAL A 371 -36.16 -46.36 -8.28
N VAL A 372 -35.30 -47.33 -7.96
CA VAL A 372 -34.60 -48.18 -8.93
C VAL A 372 -35.39 -49.46 -9.27
N ALA A 373 -36.33 -49.88 -8.41
CA ALA A 373 -37.16 -51.06 -8.60
C ALA A 373 -37.94 -51.14 -9.95
N PRO A 374 -38.48 -50.04 -10.52
CA PRO A 374 -39.20 -50.10 -11.80
C PRO A 374 -38.28 -50.10 -13.04
N LEU A 375 -36.96 -49.95 -12.88
CA LEU A 375 -36.03 -49.86 -14.00
C LEU A 375 -35.59 -51.26 -14.52
N PRO A 376 -35.38 -51.42 -15.84
CA PRO A 376 -34.74 -52.61 -16.37
C PRO A 376 -33.38 -52.85 -15.71
N ARG A 377 -33.04 -54.11 -15.41
CA ARG A 377 -31.87 -54.49 -14.59
C ARG A 377 -30.54 -53.85 -15.05
N SER A 378 -30.34 -53.69 -16.36
CA SER A 378 -29.17 -53.01 -16.94
C SER A 378 -29.16 -51.50 -16.65
N LEU A 379 -30.31 -50.85 -16.73
CA LEU A 379 -30.48 -49.43 -16.46
C LEU A 379 -30.40 -49.14 -14.95
N ALA A 380 -30.92 -50.05 -14.12
CA ALA A 380 -30.80 -49.99 -12.66
C ALA A 380 -29.34 -50.07 -12.20
N LEU A 381 -28.55 -50.99 -12.77
CA LEU A 381 -27.12 -51.13 -12.47
C LEU A 381 -26.31 -49.92 -12.96
N PHE A 382 -26.58 -49.43 -14.18
CA PHE A 382 -25.97 -48.20 -14.69
C PHE A 382 -26.29 -46.99 -13.81
N PHE A 383 -27.55 -46.85 -13.40
CA PHE A 383 -27.98 -45.74 -12.55
C PHE A 383 -27.32 -45.81 -11.17
N LEU A 384 -27.21 -46.99 -10.56
CA LEU A 384 -26.52 -47.18 -9.28
C LEU A 384 -25.02 -46.89 -9.36
N ASP A 385 -24.35 -47.33 -10.44
CA ASP A 385 -22.93 -47.09 -10.64
C ASP A 385 -22.65 -45.58 -10.87
N GLU A 386 -23.51 -44.91 -11.64
CA GLU A 386 -23.36 -43.48 -11.87
C GLU A 386 -23.73 -42.62 -10.66
N LEU A 387 -24.66 -43.10 -9.81
CA LEU A 387 -24.97 -42.48 -8.52
C LEU A 387 -23.82 -42.66 -7.53
N LEU A 388 -23.10 -43.79 -7.59
CA LEU A 388 -21.89 -44.02 -6.79
C LEU A 388 -20.73 -43.14 -7.26
N ARG A 389 -20.53 -43.00 -8.58
CA ARG A 389 -19.57 -42.07 -9.18
C ARG A 389 -19.89 -40.62 -8.84
N TRP A 390 -21.16 -40.23 -8.95
CA TRP A 390 -21.60 -38.88 -8.60
C TRP A 390 -21.39 -38.62 -7.12
N ARG A 391 -21.80 -39.54 -6.24
CA ARG A 391 -21.59 -39.42 -4.79
C ARG A 391 -20.12 -39.32 -4.40
N THR A 392 -19.26 -40.15 -4.98
CA THR A 392 -17.81 -40.09 -4.69
C THR A 392 -17.17 -38.81 -5.23
N THR A 393 -17.64 -38.30 -6.37
CA THR A 393 -17.19 -37.02 -6.93
C THR A 393 -17.67 -35.85 -6.08
N VAL A 394 -18.94 -35.85 -5.65
CA VAL A 394 -19.52 -34.85 -4.75
C VAL A 394 -18.85 -34.90 -3.38
N GLU A 395 -18.62 -36.06 -2.78
CA GLU A 395 -17.88 -36.16 -1.51
C GLU A 395 -16.45 -35.61 -1.66
N SER A 396 -15.77 -35.85 -2.80
CA SER A 396 -14.44 -35.29 -3.05
C SER A 396 -14.46 -33.77 -3.24
N SER A 397 -15.46 -33.25 -3.95
CA SER A 397 -15.66 -31.83 -4.19
C SER A 397 -16.10 -31.11 -2.93
N GLU A 398 -16.99 -31.71 -2.15
CA GLU A 398 -17.47 -31.19 -0.87
C GLU A 398 -16.34 -31.21 0.16
N CYS A 399 -15.51 -32.24 0.19
CA CYS A 399 -14.33 -32.26 1.06
C CYS A 399 -13.34 -31.16 0.64
N GLY A 400 -13.07 -31.00 -0.66
CA GLY A 400 -12.24 -29.92 -1.20
C GLY A 400 -12.80 -28.52 -0.89
N GLU A 401 -14.11 -28.32 -1.04
CA GLU A 401 -14.78 -27.07 -0.71
C GLU A 401 -14.89 -26.84 0.81
N ARG A 402 -15.06 -27.88 1.62
CA ARG A 402 -14.99 -27.79 3.10
C ARG A 402 -13.59 -27.39 3.53
N TYR A 403 -12.54 -27.91 2.89
CA TYR A 403 -11.16 -27.46 3.13
C TYR A 403 -10.91 -26.05 2.61
N LYS A 404 -11.50 -25.62 1.49
CA LYS A 404 -11.45 -24.20 1.06
C LYS A 404 -12.25 -23.29 1.99
N ILE A 405 -13.38 -23.72 2.52
CA ILE A 405 -14.14 -23.00 3.55
C ILE A 405 -13.33 -22.96 4.84
N LEU A 406 -12.62 -24.03 5.19
CA LEU A 406 -11.71 -24.06 6.33
C LEU A 406 -10.47 -23.21 6.09
N ASP A 407 -9.98 -23.10 4.86
CA ASP A 407 -8.87 -22.22 4.46
C ASP A 407 -9.34 -20.76 4.39
N ASN A 408 -10.59 -20.51 3.99
CA ASN A 408 -11.29 -19.23 4.11
C ASN A 408 -11.67 -18.89 5.54
N PHE A 409 -11.88 -19.89 6.40
CA PHE A 409 -12.16 -19.74 7.82
C PHE A 409 -10.86 -19.69 8.63
N ALA A 410 -9.75 -20.25 8.15
CA ALA A 410 -8.42 -20.16 8.76
C ALA A 410 -7.70 -18.92 8.27
N SER A 411 -7.85 -18.52 7.01
CA SER A 411 -7.56 -17.16 6.54
C SER A 411 -8.56 -16.17 7.11
N GLY A 412 -9.80 -16.59 7.39
CA GLY A 412 -10.85 -15.90 8.14
C GLY A 412 -10.52 -15.72 9.62
N LEU A 413 -9.90 -16.73 10.24
CA LEU A 413 -9.42 -16.73 11.61
C LEU A 413 -8.14 -15.94 11.71
N LYS A 414 -7.26 -16.07 10.72
CA LYS A 414 -6.08 -15.24 10.49
C LYS A 414 -6.50 -13.80 10.23
N THR A 415 -7.58 -13.55 9.51
CA THR A 415 -8.20 -12.23 9.35
C THR A 415 -9.13 -11.85 10.50
N THR A 416 -9.45 -12.66 11.50
CA THR A 416 -10.16 -12.21 12.72
C THR A 416 -9.25 -12.15 13.94
N THR A 417 -8.04 -12.74 13.85
CA THR A 417 -6.87 -12.43 14.69
C THR A 417 -6.09 -11.25 14.11
N GLU A 418 -5.99 -11.08 12.78
CA GLU A 418 -5.45 -9.88 12.12
C GLU A 418 -6.51 -8.75 11.96
N LEU A 419 -7.79 -9.06 11.67
CA LEU A 419 -8.95 -8.16 11.91
C LEU A 419 -9.67 -8.54 13.20
N GLY A 420 -8.92 -8.68 14.27
CA GLY A 420 -9.46 -8.44 15.61
C GLY A 420 -9.86 -6.98 15.81
N ILE A 421 -10.55 -6.34 14.85
CA ILE A 421 -11.00 -4.94 14.84
C ILE A 421 -9.87 -3.98 15.24
N ARG A 422 -9.21 -3.42 14.22
CA ARG A 422 -8.28 -2.27 14.30
C ARG A 422 -8.42 -1.48 15.61
N GLY A 423 -7.39 -1.51 16.46
CA GLY A 423 -7.36 -0.67 17.64
C GLY A 423 -6.37 -1.10 18.70
N LEU A 424 -6.40 -2.35 19.17
CA LEU A 424 -5.51 -2.86 20.22
C LEU A 424 -5.74 -4.36 20.37
N ASP A 425 -4.70 -5.18 20.22
CA ASP A 425 -4.80 -6.61 20.55
C ASP A 425 -4.88 -6.76 22.08
N VAL A 426 -6.10 -7.01 22.55
CA VAL A 426 -6.42 -7.21 23.98
C VAL A 426 -6.50 -8.70 24.35
N SER A 427 -6.34 -9.60 23.38
CA SER A 427 -6.55 -11.04 23.57
C SER A 427 -5.49 -11.69 24.48
N ASP A 428 -4.29 -11.11 24.54
CA ASP A 428 -3.13 -11.64 25.28
C ASP A 428 -2.91 -10.98 26.67
N ARG A 429 -3.87 -10.18 27.16
CA ARG A 429 -3.63 -9.25 28.27
C ARG A 429 -4.43 -9.58 29.52
N LYS A 430 -3.73 -9.96 30.59
CA LYS A 430 -4.27 -10.33 31.93
C LYS A 430 -5.30 -9.36 32.52
N TRP A 431 -5.22 -8.07 32.20
CA TRP A 431 -6.14 -7.04 32.70
C TRP A 431 -7.53 -7.06 32.01
N TYR A 432 -7.63 -7.51 30.76
CA TYR A 432 -8.90 -7.60 30.02
C TYR A 432 -9.76 -8.79 30.47
N VAL A 433 -9.11 -9.86 30.92
CA VAL A 433 -9.77 -11.00 31.56
C VAL A 433 -10.47 -10.57 32.86
N GLY A 434 -9.94 -9.56 33.57
CA GLY A 434 -10.54 -9.00 34.79
C GLY A 434 -11.78 -8.13 34.57
N VAL A 435 -12.10 -7.73 33.34
CA VAL A 435 -13.32 -6.96 33.02
C VAL A 435 -14.51 -7.91 32.92
N PRO A 436 -15.66 -7.64 33.58
CA PRO A 436 -16.87 -8.45 33.47
C PRO A 436 -17.30 -8.65 32.01
N TYR A 437 -17.69 -9.86 31.64
CA TYR A 437 -18.11 -10.24 30.28
C TYR A 437 -19.06 -9.24 29.58
N PRO A 438 -20.13 -8.71 30.20
CA PRO A 438 -21.01 -7.74 29.55
C PRO A 438 -20.35 -6.38 29.25
N LEU A 439 -19.34 -5.99 30.02
CA LEU A 439 -18.62 -4.72 29.86
C LEU A 439 -17.50 -4.80 28.82
N ARG A 440 -17.07 -6.02 28.42
CA ARG A 440 -15.96 -6.21 27.47
C ARG A 440 -16.27 -5.65 26.08
N ALA A 441 -17.52 -5.74 25.63
CA ALA A 441 -17.95 -5.18 24.35
C ALA A 441 -17.94 -3.65 24.36
N LEU A 442 -18.48 -3.03 25.43
CA LEU A 442 -18.47 -1.58 25.62
C LEU A 442 -17.03 -1.05 25.73
N TYR A 443 -16.17 -1.74 26.48
CA TYR A 443 -14.77 -1.39 26.63
C TYR A 443 -14.01 -1.46 25.30
N ARG A 444 -14.30 -2.47 24.47
CA ARG A 444 -13.71 -2.60 23.12
C ARG A 444 -14.16 -1.47 22.20
N LEU A 445 -15.45 -1.13 22.20
CA LEU A 445 -15.99 -0.02 21.40
C LEU A 445 -15.35 1.31 21.81
N LEU A 446 -15.18 1.55 23.10
CA LEU A 446 -14.57 2.76 23.64
C LEU A 446 -13.08 2.88 23.27
N LEU A 447 -12.32 1.79 23.34
CA LEU A 447 -10.93 1.76 22.89
C LEU A 447 -10.81 2.08 21.38
N VAL A 448 -11.65 1.46 20.55
CA VAL A 448 -11.67 1.74 19.10
C VAL A 448 -12.03 3.20 18.82
N GLY A 449 -13.00 3.76 19.55
CA GLY A 449 -13.35 5.17 19.43
C GLY A 449 -12.18 6.09 19.76
N ILE A 450 -11.48 5.82 20.87
CA ILE A 450 -10.33 6.61 21.30
C ILE A 450 -9.17 6.52 20.29
N THR A 451 -8.87 5.33 19.76
CA THR A 451 -7.79 5.17 18.78
C THR A 451 -8.11 5.85 17.45
N LEU A 452 -9.37 5.78 16.98
CA LEU A 452 -9.82 6.49 15.78
C LEU A 452 -9.71 8.01 15.92
N ILE A 453 -10.09 8.56 17.08
CA ILE A 453 -9.96 9.99 17.36
C ILE A 453 -8.47 10.40 17.34
N ASN A 454 -7.60 9.64 18.00
CA ASN A 454 -6.16 9.92 17.99
C ASN A 454 -5.53 9.74 16.59
N MET A 455 -6.02 8.80 15.77
CA MET A 455 -5.61 8.66 14.38
C MET A 455 -5.89 9.94 13.58
N ILE A 456 -7.07 10.56 13.75
CA ILE A 456 -7.42 11.83 13.10
C ILE A 456 -6.45 12.93 13.54
N TYR A 457 -6.08 12.98 14.83
CA TYR A 457 -5.12 13.96 15.33
C TYR A 457 -3.70 13.75 14.76
N PHE A 458 -3.22 12.51 14.67
CA PHE A 458 -1.93 12.23 14.01
C PHE A 458 -1.96 12.54 12.50
N ALA A 459 -3.08 12.31 11.83
CA ALA A 459 -3.26 12.71 10.44
C ALA A 459 -3.21 14.24 10.27
N ALA A 460 -3.90 14.99 11.15
CA ALA A 460 -3.83 16.44 11.17
C ALA A 460 -2.43 16.97 11.50
N ALA A 461 -1.71 16.31 12.43
CA ALA A 461 -0.32 16.63 12.74
C ALA A 461 0.63 16.36 11.55
N LEU A 462 0.42 15.28 10.79
CA LEU A 462 1.15 15.01 9.55
C LEU A 462 0.92 16.11 8.51
N VAL A 463 -0.34 16.53 8.31
CA VAL A 463 -0.68 17.65 7.42
C VAL A 463 0.01 18.93 7.90
N PHE A 464 -0.01 19.22 9.20
CA PHE A 464 0.69 20.37 9.78
C PHE A 464 2.19 20.32 9.52
N CYS A 465 2.86 19.19 9.78
CA CYS A 465 4.29 19.02 9.53
C CYS A 465 4.63 19.27 8.05
N ALA A 466 3.82 18.74 7.12
CA ALA A 466 4.02 18.92 5.70
C ALA A 466 3.88 20.39 5.28
N VAL A 467 2.81 21.09 5.70
CA VAL A 467 2.60 22.50 5.35
C VAL A 467 3.57 23.45 6.06
N PHE A 468 3.98 23.13 7.29
CA PHE A 468 5.01 23.87 8.02
C PHE A 468 6.36 23.82 7.30
N CYS A 469 6.82 22.62 6.95
CA CYS A 469 8.06 22.46 6.19
C CYS A 469 7.94 23.06 4.78
N ALA A 470 6.79 22.94 4.13
CA ALA A 470 6.54 23.57 2.85
C ALA A 470 6.61 25.11 2.93
N SER A 471 6.07 25.73 3.99
CA SER A 471 6.17 27.18 4.20
C SER A 471 7.63 27.64 4.27
N ILE A 472 8.47 26.92 5.01
CA ILE A 472 9.90 27.24 5.11
C ILE A 472 10.59 27.07 3.75
N ILE A 473 10.32 25.97 3.02
CA ILE A 473 10.93 25.71 1.71
C ILE A 473 10.54 26.78 0.69
N ILE A 474 9.25 27.15 0.60
CA ILE A 474 8.78 28.19 -0.30
C ILE A 474 9.33 29.56 0.09
N THR A 475 9.42 29.86 1.40
CA THR A 475 10.06 31.09 1.88
C THR A 475 11.54 31.14 1.49
N LEU A 476 12.29 30.05 1.63
CA LEU A 476 13.69 29.98 1.20
C LEU A 476 13.83 30.15 -0.31
N PHE A 477 12.93 29.54 -1.10
CA PHE A 477 12.88 29.69 -2.55
C PHE A 477 12.63 31.15 -2.96
N PHE A 478 11.64 31.81 -2.35
CA PHE A 478 11.43 33.25 -2.59
C PHE A 478 12.59 34.11 -2.11
N GLY A 479 13.32 33.66 -1.09
CA GLY A 479 14.56 34.29 -0.63
C GLY A 479 15.65 34.39 -1.70
N PHE A 480 15.65 33.54 -2.72
CA PHE A 480 16.58 33.64 -3.86
C PHE A 480 16.42 34.96 -4.62
N PHE A 481 15.24 35.58 -4.55
CA PHE A 481 14.92 36.80 -5.28
C PHE A 481 15.17 38.07 -4.47
N ALA A 482 15.44 37.97 -3.16
CA ALA A 482 15.87 39.12 -2.37
C ALA A 482 17.23 39.66 -2.85
N ASN A 483 18.15 38.77 -3.23
CA ASN A 483 19.43 39.12 -3.85
C ASN A 483 19.88 38.01 -4.82
N PRO A 484 20.34 38.32 -6.04
CA PRO A 484 20.74 37.32 -7.04
C PRO A 484 21.83 36.35 -6.57
N PHE A 485 22.67 36.75 -5.61
CA PHE A 485 23.72 35.88 -5.07
C PHE A 485 23.20 34.88 -4.02
N TYR A 486 21.97 35.04 -3.51
CA TYR A 486 21.43 34.18 -2.46
C TYR A 486 21.04 32.78 -2.95
N VAL A 487 20.89 32.57 -4.26
CA VAL A 487 20.57 31.26 -4.84
C VAL A 487 21.56 30.16 -4.42
N PHE A 488 22.84 30.48 -4.28
CA PHE A 488 23.88 29.52 -3.88
C PHE A 488 23.78 29.14 -2.39
N PRO A 489 23.92 30.08 -1.43
CA PRO A 489 23.84 29.76 0.00
C PRO A 489 22.45 29.26 0.40
N LEU A 490 21.37 29.93 -0.02
CA LEU A 490 20.02 29.49 0.33
C LEU A 490 19.62 28.19 -0.37
N GLY A 491 20.17 27.88 -1.55
CA GLY A 491 19.97 26.59 -2.21
C GLY A 491 20.48 25.42 -1.38
N ALA A 492 21.65 25.58 -0.74
CA ALA A 492 22.18 24.59 0.20
C ALA A 492 21.32 24.47 1.47
N VAL A 493 20.84 25.59 2.01
CA VAL A 493 19.91 25.58 3.17
C VAL A 493 18.60 24.87 2.81
N LEU A 494 18.03 25.16 1.63
CA LEU A 494 16.80 24.55 1.15
C LEU A 494 16.94 23.03 1.02
N LEU A 495 18.07 22.54 0.50
CA LEU A 495 18.37 21.10 0.49
C LEU A 495 18.33 20.48 1.89
N MET A 496 18.98 21.11 2.86
CA MET A 496 19.03 20.61 4.24
C MET A 496 17.66 20.62 4.92
N VAL A 497 16.86 21.67 4.68
CA VAL A 497 15.48 21.77 5.18
C VAL A 497 14.57 20.76 4.50
N ALA A 498 14.72 20.51 3.20
CA ALA A 498 13.92 19.51 2.48
C ALA A 498 14.16 18.09 3.03
N ILE A 499 15.42 17.74 3.32
CA ILE A 499 15.78 16.46 3.96
C ILE A 499 15.14 16.35 5.34
N GLN A 500 15.25 17.39 6.18
CA GLN A 500 14.65 17.40 7.52
C GLN A 500 13.12 17.33 7.47
N GLY A 501 12.50 18.08 6.57
CA GLY A 501 11.05 18.09 6.40
C GLY A 501 10.53 16.74 5.94
N ALA A 502 11.24 16.07 5.03
CA ALA A 502 10.86 14.75 4.56
C ALA A 502 11.02 13.70 5.67
N SER A 503 12.09 13.80 6.48
CA SER A 503 12.27 12.99 7.68
C SER A 503 11.15 13.22 8.70
N LEU A 504 10.80 14.47 9.01
CA LEU A 504 9.72 14.82 9.95
C LEU A 504 8.36 14.29 9.48
N CYS A 505 8.02 14.45 8.21
CA CYS A 505 6.80 13.88 7.63
C CYS A 505 6.80 12.35 7.72
N THR A 506 7.97 11.73 7.57
CA THR A 506 8.12 10.27 7.71
C THR A 506 7.91 9.82 9.15
N ARG A 507 8.42 10.54 10.15
CA ARG A 507 8.14 10.24 11.56
C ARG A 507 6.66 10.41 11.92
N ALA A 508 6.03 11.45 11.38
CA ALA A 508 4.58 11.66 11.54
C ALA A 508 3.78 10.51 10.91
N ALA A 509 4.16 10.07 9.71
CA ALA A 509 3.56 8.93 9.04
C ALA A 509 3.82 7.61 9.78
N ASP A 510 5.01 7.40 10.35
CA ASP A 510 5.33 6.23 11.17
C ASP A 510 4.45 6.17 12.44
N CYS A 511 4.24 7.30 13.11
CA CYS A 511 3.31 7.36 14.25
C CYS A 511 1.88 7.03 13.83
N LEU A 512 1.42 7.60 12.70
CA LEU A 512 0.08 7.33 12.17
C LEU A 512 -0.09 5.87 11.74
N LEU A 513 0.92 5.30 11.06
CA LEU A 513 0.95 3.91 10.61
C LEU A 513 1.08 2.95 11.79
N ALA A 514 1.80 3.30 12.85
CA ALA A 514 1.86 2.52 14.09
C ALA A 514 0.46 2.41 14.70
N VAL A 515 -0.23 3.54 14.90
CA VAL A 515 -1.62 3.56 15.40
C VAL A 515 -2.56 2.79 14.48
N TYR A 516 -2.44 2.96 13.16
CA TYR A 516 -3.27 2.26 12.17
C TYR A 516 -3.05 0.74 12.15
N ASN A 517 -1.78 0.31 12.20
CA ASN A 517 -1.38 -1.10 12.25
C ASN A 517 -1.49 -1.70 13.66
N SER A 518 -1.97 -0.92 14.65
CA SER A 518 -2.05 -1.33 16.06
C SER A 518 -0.70 -1.73 16.69
N ASN A 519 0.38 -1.15 16.18
CA ASN A 519 1.70 -1.21 16.77
C ASN A 519 1.89 -0.06 17.75
N ILE A 520 2.77 -0.26 18.73
CA ILE A 520 3.09 0.77 19.72
C ILE A 520 3.75 1.95 19.02
N ILE A 521 3.35 3.18 19.36
CA ILE A 521 4.03 4.38 18.83
C ILE A 521 5.53 4.30 19.17
N PRO A 522 6.45 4.66 18.24
CA PRO A 522 7.90 4.55 18.46
C PRO A 522 8.40 5.13 19.79
N LEU A 523 7.74 6.18 20.30
CA LEU A 523 8.01 6.78 21.62
C LEU A 523 8.02 5.76 22.77
N PHE A 524 7.11 4.78 22.73
CA PHE A 524 6.87 3.82 23.81
C PHE A 524 7.46 2.43 23.54
N GLU A 525 8.07 2.21 22.37
CA GLU A 525 8.71 0.92 22.05
C GLU A 525 9.78 0.52 23.07
N HIS A 526 10.50 1.51 23.65
CA HIS A 526 11.55 1.26 24.65
C HIS A 526 11.05 0.59 25.93
N LEU A 527 9.78 0.82 26.31
CA LEU A 527 9.17 0.25 27.51
C LEU A 527 8.82 -1.24 27.33
N GLY A 528 9.00 -1.78 26.11
CA GLY A 528 8.61 -3.14 25.74
C GLY A 528 7.14 -3.26 25.38
N SER A 529 6.76 -4.37 24.74
CA SER A 529 5.42 -4.53 24.14
C SER A 529 4.28 -4.34 25.16
N TYR A 530 4.44 -4.88 26.38
CA TYR A 530 3.41 -4.78 27.41
C TYR A 530 3.26 -3.36 27.97
N TRP A 531 4.32 -2.81 28.57
CA TRP A 531 4.28 -1.51 29.24
C TRP A 531 4.15 -0.35 28.26
N GLY A 532 4.73 -0.46 27.07
CA GLY A 532 4.60 0.55 26.01
C GLY A 532 3.14 0.73 25.57
N THR A 533 2.42 -0.37 25.37
CA THR A 533 0.99 -0.27 25.03
C THR A 533 0.15 0.28 26.19
N VAL A 534 0.47 -0.09 27.44
CA VAL A 534 -0.25 0.45 28.61
C VAL A 534 -0.05 1.96 28.70
N ALA A 535 1.18 2.43 28.52
CA ALA A 535 1.49 3.86 28.49
C ALA A 535 0.78 4.59 27.34
N GLU A 536 0.72 3.98 26.15
CA GLU A 536 0.03 4.55 24.98
C GLU A 536 -1.48 4.67 25.22
N VAL A 537 -2.13 3.63 25.74
CA VAL A 537 -3.56 3.66 26.08
C VAL A 537 -3.83 4.73 27.14
N ILE A 538 -3.03 4.79 28.20
CA ILE A 538 -3.16 5.82 29.24
C ILE A 538 -3.03 7.21 28.63
N LEU A 539 -2.04 7.45 27.78
CA LEU A 539 -1.85 8.72 27.09
C LEU A 539 -3.11 9.08 26.28
N PHE A 540 -3.61 8.17 25.45
CA PHE A 540 -4.79 8.43 24.61
C PHE A 540 -6.05 8.72 25.42
N PHE A 541 -6.27 8.01 26.52
CA PHE A 541 -7.37 8.28 27.43
C PHE A 541 -7.24 9.65 28.08
N VAL A 542 -6.06 9.99 28.62
CA VAL A 542 -5.80 11.29 29.24
C VAL A 542 -6.02 12.42 28.25
N LEU A 543 -5.55 12.26 27.01
CA LEU A 543 -5.74 13.24 25.94
C LEU A 543 -7.22 13.44 25.61
N VAL A 544 -7.98 12.36 25.40
CA VAL A 544 -9.41 12.45 25.07
C VAL A 544 -10.22 13.04 26.24
N ILE A 545 -9.93 12.67 27.48
CA ILE A 545 -10.59 13.24 28.66
C ILE A 545 -10.29 14.74 28.77
N THR A 546 -9.03 15.14 28.59
CA THR A 546 -8.63 16.55 28.63
C THR A 546 -9.34 17.35 27.54
N GLN A 547 -9.42 16.83 26.32
CA GLN A 547 -10.13 17.45 25.20
C GLN A 547 -11.63 17.57 25.45
N PHE A 548 -12.24 16.55 26.07
CA PHE A 548 -13.64 16.57 26.46
C PHE A 548 -13.91 17.66 27.50
N ILE A 549 -13.08 17.76 28.55
CA ILE A 549 -13.17 18.84 29.54
C ILE A 549 -13.06 20.21 28.88
N ILE A 550 -12.06 20.40 28.01
CA ILE A 550 -11.86 21.65 27.26
C ILE A 550 -13.08 22.00 26.42
N PHE A 551 -13.66 21.02 25.72
CA PHE A 551 -14.89 21.22 24.94
C PHE A 551 -16.02 21.77 25.83
N PHE A 552 -16.29 21.15 26.99
CA PHE A 552 -17.36 21.62 27.88
C PHE A 552 -17.11 23.02 28.43
N VAL A 553 -15.89 23.31 28.87
CA VAL A 553 -15.54 24.63 29.42
C VAL A 553 -15.80 25.74 28.38
N TYR A 554 -15.33 25.56 27.14
CA TYR A 554 -15.50 26.56 26.09
C TYR A 554 -16.89 26.59 25.46
N ALA A 555 -17.59 25.44 25.42
CA ALA A 555 -18.98 25.39 24.97
C ALA A 555 -19.91 26.15 25.91
N VAL A 556 -19.66 26.10 27.23
CA VAL A 556 -20.43 26.84 28.25
C VAL A 556 -20.07 28.33 28.26
N HIS A 557 -18.78 28.69 28.17
CA HIS A 557 -18.35 30.10 28.26
C HIS A 557 -18.55 30.91 26.98
N SER A 558 -18.53 30.28 25.81
CA SER A 558 -18.62 30.97 24.53
C SER A 558 -19.75 30.37 23.70
N ASN A 559 -19.44 29.38 22.86
CA ASN A 559 -20.37 28.72 21.95
C ASN A 559 -19.84 27.30 21.67
N PRO A 560 -20.72 26.33 21.34
CA PRO A 560 -20.32 24.95 21.07
C PRO A 560 -19.33 24.82 19.92
N LEU A 561 -19.43 25.68 18.88
CA LEU A 561 -18.48 25.71 17.77
C LEU A 561 -17.06 26.05 18.24
N ARG A 562 -16.91 27.06 19.11
CA ARG A 562 -15.62 27.45 19.68
C ARG A 562 -15.06 26.35 20.58
N GLY A 563 -15.92 25.66 21.32
CA GLY A 563 -15.54 24.48 22.10
C GLY A 563 -14.96 23.36 21.21
N LEU A 564 -15.60 23.10 20.06
CA LEU A 564 -15.14 22.10 19.09
C LEU A 564 -13.80 22.49 18.46
N GLU A 565 -13.64 23.74 18.02
CA GLU A 565 -12.40 24.27 17.45
C GLU A 565 -11.23 24.13 18.42
N VAL A 566 -11.39 24.59 19.67
CA VAL A 566 -10.31 24.53 20.68
C VAL A 566 -9.98 23.07 21.03
N SER A 567 -11.00 22.23 21.24
CA SER A 567 -10.81 20.82 21.57
C SER A 567 -10.05 20.07 20.46
N PHE A 568 -10.48 20.23 19.20
CA PHE A 568 -9.79 19.65 18.05
C PHE A 568 -8.36 20.18 17.91
N ALA A 569 -8.16 21.49 18.07
CA ALA A 569 -6.86 22.13 17.99
C ALA A 569 -5.87 21.56 19.02
N THR A 570 -6.32 21.40 20.26
CA THR A 570 -5.49 20.81 21.32
C THR A 570 -5.15 19.35 21.05
N GLY A 571 -6.05 18.59 20.43
CA GLY A 571 -5.82 17.20 20.03
C GLY A 571 -4.66 17.06 19.05
N TRP A 572 -4.72 17.72 17.88
CA TRP A 572 -3.64 17.59 16.91
C TRP A 572 -2.34 18.29 17.32
N LEU A 573 -2.39 19.36 18.14
CA LEU A 573 -1.19 19.95 18.75
C LEU A 573 -0.49 18.98 19.71
N SER A 574 -1.25 18.19 20.49
CA SER A 574 -0.66 17.16 21.34
C SER A 574 0.01 16.04 20.53
N ALA A 575 -0.63 15.60 19.44
CA ALA A 575 -0.04 14.64 18.50
C ALA A 575 1.23 15.20 17.83
N LEU A 576 1.22 16.47 17.45
CA LEU A 576 2.39 17.17 16.92
C LEU A 576 3.54 17.19 17.92
N LEU A 577 3.28 17.44 19.21
CA LEU A 577 4.31 17.41 20.24
C LEU A 577 4.94 16.02 20.39
N VAL A 578 4.12 14.96 20.35
CA VAL A 578 4.60 13.57 20.34
C VAL A 578 5.49 13.32 19.11
N THR A 579 5.02 13.69 17.92
CA THR A 579 5.80 13.55 16.68
C THR A 579 7.10 14.36 16.72
N ALA A 580 7.07 15.61 17.16
CA ALA A 580 8.25 16.46 17.26
C ALA A 580 9.27 15.90 18.25
N PHE A 581 8.82 15.39 19.40
CA PHE A 581 9.69 14.73 20.37
C PHE A 581 10.34 13.47 19.79
N THR A 582 9.57 12.63 19.09
CA THR A 582 10.14 11.46 18.39
C THR A 582 11.16 11.87 17.32
N HIS A 583 10.92 12.95 16.58
CA HIS A 583 11.85 13.46 15.56
C HIS A 583 13.12 14.08 16.14
N ILE A 584 13.06 14.80 17.25
CA ILE A 584 14.25 15.43 17.84
C ILE A 584 15.20 14.38 18.41
N PHE A 585 14.67 13.33 19.04
CA PHE A 585 15.49 12.38 19.79
C PHE A 585 15.76 11.06 19.05
N PHE A 586 15.35 10.89 17.79
CA PHE A 586 15.52 9.58 17.12
C PHE A 586 16.98 9.19 16.87
N PHE A 587 17.90 10.15 16.74
CA PHE A 587 19.34 9.86 16.61
C PHE A 587 19.90 9.09 17.80
N THR A 588 19.28 9.20 18.99
CA THR A 588 19.74 8.50 20.19
C THR A 588 19.61 6.98 20.06
N GLY A 589 18.79 6.49 19.11
CA GLY A 589 18.46 5.08 18.97
C GLY A 589 17.69 4.50 20.15
N VAL A 590 17.24 5.33 21.10
CA VAL A 590 16.49 4.92 22.30
C VAL A 590 15.13 4.32 21.92
N PHE A 591 14.53 4.81 20.83
CA PHE A 591 13.25 4.36 20.29
C PHE A 591 13.36 3.20 19.30
N ALA A 592 14.54 2.62 19.13
CA ALA A 592 14.74 1.49 18.23
C ALA A 592 14.70 0.18 19.02
N SER A 593 13.91 -0.79 18.55
CA SER A 593 13.86 -2.12 19.15
C SER A 593 15.27 -2.72 19.30
N PRO A 594 15.61 -3.36 20.45
CA PRO A 594 16.92 -3.95 20.73
C PRO A 594 17.40 -4.94 19.66
N THR A 595 16.49 -5.55 18.91
CA THR A 595 16.78 -6.53 17.85
C THR A 595 17.29 -5.90 16.55
N THR A 596 17.13 -4.58 16.38
CA THR A 596 17.47 -3.84 15.14
C THR A 596 18.77 -3.03 15.25
N ARG A 597 19.42 -3.07 16.42
CA ARG A 597 20.64 -2.33 16.72
C ARG A 597 21.86 -3.04 16.11
N ASP A 598 21.98 -2.98 14.79
CA ASP A 598 23.11 -3.56 14.08
C ASP A 598 24.41 -2.84 14.47
N ARG A 599 25.46 -3.63 14.75
CA ARG A 599 26.67 -3.24 15.48
C ARG A 599 27.88 -3.05 14.56
N ASP A 600 27.65 -2.86 13.26
CA ASP A 600 28.73 -2.66 12.29
C ASP A 600 29.28 -1.22 12.30
N ASN A 601 30.62 -1.13 12.22
CA ASN A 601 31.47 0.04 12.49
C ASN A 601 30.96 1.37 11.90
N ARG A 602 30.51 2.24 12.81
CA ARG A 602 29.87 3.54 12.52
C ARG A 602 30.83 4.67 12.07
N LEU A 603 32.15 4.50 12.21
CA LEU A 603 33.14 5.57 12.03
C LEU A 603 33.89 5.55 10.67
N ALA A 604 34.02 4.40 10.01
CA ALA A 604 34.68 4.31 8.69
C ALA A 604 33.79 4.79 7.53
N ALA A 605 32.55 5.18 7.84
CA ALA A 605 31.54 5.53 6.88
C ALA A 605 31.43 7.05 6.65
N LEU A 606 32.30 7.93 7.15
CA LEU A 606 32.04 9.39 7.04
C LEU A 606 31.88 9.93 5.59
N PRO A 607 32.64 9.43 4.58
CA PRO A 607 32.37 9.73 3.16
C PRO A 607 31.18 8.94 2.58
N PHE A 608 30.81 7.83 3.22
CA PHE A 608 29.64 6.99 2.96
C PHE A 608 28.37 7.70 3.49
N LEU A 609 28.46 8.39 4.63
CA LEU A 609 27.39 8.97 5.46
C LEU A 609 26.66 10.13 4.75
N LEU A 610 27.35 10.95 3.96
CA LEU A 610 26.70 12.01 3.18
C LEU A 610 25.92 11.49 1.93
N ALA A 611 26.06 10.20 1.60
CA ALA A 611 25.33 9.51 0.52
C ALA A 611 24.22 8.58 1.07
N LEU A 612 24.07 8.48 2.38
CA LEU A 612 23.28 7.47 3.08
C LEU A 612 22.08 8.08 3.81
N ASN A 613 20.91 8.05 3.16
CA ASN A 613 19.64 7.67 3.80
C ASN A 613 18.56 7.41 2.74
N PHE A 614 18.90 6.59 1.75
CA PHE A 614 17.93 6.06 0.81
C PHE A 614 18.05 4.53 0.81
N GLY A 615 16.90 3.89 1.01
CA GLY A 615 16.78 2.56 1.60
C GLY A 615 17.51 1.48 0.83
N ASN A 616 18.40 0.76 1.53
CA ASN A 616 18.70 -0.61 1.12
C ASN A 616 17.49 -1.46 1.50
N ALA A 617 16.74 -1.91 0.49
CA ALA A 617 15.74 -2.95 0.65
C ALA A 617 16.31 -4.14 1.43
N SER A 618 15.48 -4.75 2.28
CA SER A 618 15.83 -5.95 3.02
C SER A 618 16.30 -7.05 2.08
N LYS A 619 17.21 -7.90 2.57
CA LYS A 619 17.88 -8.98 1.83
C LYS A 619 16.94 -10.04 1.22
N ASP A 620 15.63 -9.94 1.42
CA ASP A 620 14.64 -10.91 0.95
C ASP A 620 14.23 -10.74 -0.53
N GLN A 621 14.54 -9.60 -1.17
CA GLN A 621 14.31 -9.40 -2.62
C GLN A 621 15.43 -9.95 -3.53
N LEU A 622 16.39 -10.70 -2.98
CA LEU A 622 17.52 -11.25 -3.76
C LEU A 622 17.13 -12.38 -4.73
N LYS A 623 15.85 -12.79 -4.78
CA LYS A 623 15.32 -13.82 -5.70
C LYS A 623 14.85 -13.28 -7.06
N GLU A 624 14.75 -11.97 -7.26
CA GLU A 624 14.34 -11.37 -8.54
C GLU A 624 15.57 -10.92 -9.35
N LEU A 625 16.31 -11.88 -9.92
CA LEU A 625 17.47 -11.58 -10.78
C LEU A 625 17.07 -11.46 -12.28
N ASP A 626 15.97 -12.08 -12.72
CA ASP A 626 15.49 -12.01 -14.12
C ASP A 626 14.54 -10.83 -14.43
N ALA A 627 13.81 -10.30 -13.43
CA ALA A 627 12.96 -9.11 -13.63
C ALA A 627 13.75 -7.80 -13.82
N ARG A 628 15.05 -7.79 -13.48
CA ARG A 628 15.89 -6.59 -13.39
C ARG A 628 16.25 -5.96 -14.74
N PHE A 629 16.22 -6.69 -15.85
CA PHE A 629 16.53 -6.12 -17.17
C PHE A 629 15.35 -5.34 -17.77
N MET A 630 14.13 -5.88 -17.68
CA MET A 630 12.90 -5.18 -18.09
C MET A 630 12.56 -4.00 -17.17
N LEU A 631 12.82 -4.11 -15.86
CA LEU A 631 12.61 -3.00 -14.92
C LEU A 631 13.55 -1.81 -15.15
N ARG A 632 14.75 -2.05 -15.71
CA ARG A 632 15.77 -1.01 -15.88
C ARG A 632 15.41 -0.06 -17.01
N THR A 633 15.00 -0.59 -18.15
CA THR A 633 14.54 0.21 -19.31
C THR A 633 13.27 0.98 -18.97
N SER A 634 12.31 0.36 -18.27
CA SER A 634 11.12 1.06 -17.80
C SER A 634 11.45 2.15 -16.78
N ALA A 635 12.39 1.93 -15.85
CA ALA A 635 12.78 2.95 -14.88
C ALA A 635 13.48 4.17 -15.50
N TYR A 636 14.31 3.98 -16.54
CA TYR A 636 14.89 5.11 -17.28
C TYR A 636 13.83 5.93 -18.00
N VAL A 637 12.83 5.28 -18.59
CA VAL A 637 11.70 5.93 -19.28
C VAL A 637 10.82 6.67 -18.25
N ILE A 638 10.47 6.02 -17.14
CA ILE A 638 9.65 6.60 -16.05
C ILE A 638 10.32 7.84 -15.45
N CYS A 639 11.64 7.81 -15.23
CA CYS A 639 12.38 8.98 -14.71
C CYS A 639 12.63 10.06 -15.77
N GLY A 640 12.82 9.68 -17.03
CA GLY A 640 13.17 10.60 -18.12
C GLY A 640 12.00 11.44 -18.62
N ILE A 641 10.80 10.85 -18.74
CA ILE A 641 9.62 11.55 -19.28
C ILE A 641 9.27 12.81 -18.47
N PRO A 642 9.14 12.78 -17.14
CA PRO A 642 8.82 13.98 -16.35
C PRO A 642 9.87 15.09 -16.48
N LEU A 643 11.15 14.73 -16.58
CA LEU A 643 12.25 15.69 -16.77
C LEU A 643 12.14 16.41 -18.12
N VAL A 644 11.85 15.65 -19.20
CA VAL A 644 11.68 16.22 -20.54
C VAL A 644 10.43 17.10 -20.62
N ILE A 645 9.31 16.65 -20.05
CA ILE A 645 8.08 17.46 -19.99
C ILE A 645 8.34 18.77 -19.25
N SER A 646 9.00 18.71 -18.09
CA SER A 646 9.38 19.89 -17.31
C SER A 646 10.25 20.86 -18.11
N LEU A 647 11.22 20.35 -18.88
CA LEU A 647 12.08 21.16 -19.73
C LEU A 647 11.28 21.85 -20.85
N LEU A 648 10.43 21.10 -21.57
CA LEU A 648 9.62 21.63 -22.66
C LEU A 648 8.62 22.70 -22.20
N LEU A 649 7.96 22.46 -21.06
CA LEU A 649 7.04 23.44 -20.46
C LEU A 649 7.80 24.70 -20.03
N GLY A 650 8.98 24.55 -19.44
CA GLY A 650 9.78 25.71 -19.00
C GLY A 650 10.30 26.55 -20.16
N ILE A 651 10.76 25.92 -21.24
CA ILE A 651 11.13 26.62 -22.48
C ILE A 651 9.90 27.33 -23.07
N SER A 652 8.75 26.66 -23.10
CA SER A 652 7.50 27.26 -23.59
C SER A 652 7.08 28.47 -22.76
N PHE A 653 7.27 28.43 -21.44
CA PHE A 653 7.04 29.57 -20.57
C PHE A 653 8.01 30.72 -20.86
N LEU A 654 9.31 30.43 -21.01
CA LEU A 654 10.32 31.45 -21.31
C LEU A 654 10.06 32.17 -22.64
N LEU A 655 9.45 31.49 -23.62
CA LEU A 655 9.09 32.08 -24.92
C LEU A 655 7.76 32.85 -24.90
N SER A 656 6.75 32.32 -24.20
CA SER A 656 5.37 32.85 -24.25
C SER A 656 5.02 33.81 -23.10
N HIS A 657 5.75 33.75 -21.99
CA HIS A 657 5.47 34.45 -20.73
C HIS A 657 4.08 34.15 -20.12
N ILE A 658 3.44 33.03 -20.49
CA ILE A 658 2.14 32.62 -19.95
C ILE A 658 2.32 31.94 -18.58
N VAL A 659 1.77 32.53 -17.52
CA VAL A 659 1.90 32.01 -16.13
C VAL A 659 1.46 30.56 -15.95
N PHE A 660 0.42 30.11 -16.66
CA PHE A 660 -0.03 28.72 -16.56
C PHE A 660 1.06 27.72 -16.98
N LEU A 661 1.91 28.07 -17.96
CA LEU A 661 3.04 27.24 -18.36
C LEU A 661 4.14 27.23 -17.29
N TYR A 662 4.35 28.33 -16.56
CA TYR A 662 5.24 28.33 -15.41
C TYR A 662 4.72 27.42 -14.28
N VAL A 663 3.43 27.51 -13.95
CA VAL A 663 2.80 26.63 -12.95
C VAL A 663 2.92 25.16 -13.34
N ALA A 664 2.70 24.85 -14.61
CA ALA A 664 2.88 23.51 -15.15
C ALA A 664 4.35 23.07 -15.08
N THR A 665 5.30 23.96 -15.37
CA THR A 665 6.75 23.70 -15.25
C THR A 665 7.15 23.42 -13.82
N PHE A 666 6.73 24.26 -12.87
CA PHE A 666 7.01 24.09 -11.44
C PHE A 666 6.48 22.75 -10.93
N THR A 667 5.24 22.42 -11.29
CA THR A 667 4.59 21.15 -10.95
C THR A 667 5.35 19.96 -11.57
N ALA A 668 5.63 20.01 -12.87
CA ALA A 668 6.37 18.95 -13.56
C ALA A 668 7.78 18.77 -12.99
N THR A 669 8.44 19.86 -12.59
CA THR A 669 9.78 19.83 -11.99
C THR A 669 9.77 19.11 -10.64
N LEU A 670 8.79 19.41 -9.77
CA LEU A 670 8.66 18.75 -8.47
C LEU A 670 8.26 17.28 -8.61
N VAL A 671 7.35 16.96 -9.54
CA VAL A 671 7.00 15.58 -9.87
C VAL A 671 8.22 14.83 -10.39
N ALA A 672 9.01 15.43 -11.28
CA ALA A 672 10.24 14.83 -11.77
C ALA A 672 11.25 14.58 -10.65
N ALA A 673 11.45 15.55 -9.75
CA ALA A 673 12.32 15.39 -8.59
C ALA A 673 11.87 14.24 -7.68
N TYR A 674 10.56 14.11 -7.43
CA TYR A 674 9.99 13.01 -6.65
C TYR A 674 10.12 11.65 -7.34
N VAL A 675 9.78 11.55 -8.64
CA VAL A 675 9.88 10.31 -9.43
C VAL A 675 11.33 9.84 -9.49
N VAL A 676 12.27 10.76 -9.76
CA VAL A 676 13.70 10.44 -9.73
C VAL A 676 14.12 9.97 -8.35
N HIS A 677 13.68 10.63 -7.28
CA HIS A 677 13.99 10.20 -5.91
C HIS A 677 13.48 8.78 -5.62
N TYR A 678 12.24 8.46 -6.00
CA TYR A 678 11.59 7.18 -5.67
C TYR A 678 12.07 6.00 -6.54
N TYR A 679 12.17 6.18 -7.85
CA TYR A 679 12.47 5.08 -8.79
C TYR A 679 13.97 4.90 -9.07
N SER A 680 14.83 5.80 -8.62
CA SER A 680 16.27 5.67 -8.87
C SER A 680 16.98 4.58 -8.06
N ASP A 681 16.41 4.12 -6.94
CA ASP A 681 16.95 2.95 -6.23
C ASP A 681 16.87 1.69 -7.10
N ALA A 682 15.86 1.57 -7.96
CA ALA A 682 15.78 0.48 -8.95
C ALA A 682 16.82 0.61 -10.08
N LEU A 683 17.35 1.82 -10.33
CA LEU A 683 18.33 2.08 -11.40
C LEU A 683 19.76 1.66 -11.00
N SER A 684 20.17 1.92 -9.74
CA SER A 684 21.48 1.52 -9.22
C SER A 684 21.59 1.60 -7.69
N ASN A 685 21.98 0.49 -7.04
CA ASN A 685 22.34 0.46 -5.61
C ASN A 685 23.75 1.04 -5.30
N SER A 686 24.46 1.59 -6.29
CA SER A 686 25.84 2.08 -6.15
C SER A 686 25.93 3.56 -5.76
N LEU A 687 27.06 3.95 -5.17
CA LEU A 687 27.43 5.34 -4.86
C LEU A 687 27.27 6.29 -6.07
N SER A 688 27.46 5.80 -7.30
CA SER A 688 27.21 6.58 -8.52
C SER A 688 25.73 6.91 -8.77
N GLY A 689 24.80 6.05 -8.34
CA GLY A 689 23.36 6.31 -8.37
C GLY A 689 22.95 7.42 -7.38
N SER A 690 23.52 7.41 -6.17
CA SER A 690 23.30 8.48 -5.19
C SER A 690 23.84 9.85 -5.64
N LEU A 691 25.02 9.87 -6.29
CA LEU A 691 25.55 11.11 -6.88
C LEU A 691 24.64 11.65 -7.99
N LEU A 692 24.11 10.77 -8.85
CA LEU A 692 23.17 11.19 -9.91
C LEU A 692 21.89 11.79 -9.31
N ARG A 693 21.30 11.15 -8.28
CA ARG A 693 20.12 11.70 -7.59
C ARG A 693 20.34 13.10 -7.05
N LEU A 694 21.43 13.28 -6.31
CA LEU A 694 21.75 14.56 -5.67
C LEU A 694 21.91 15.67 -6.73
N THR A 695 22.64 15.38 -7.81
CA THR A 695 22.87 16.35 -8.88
C THR A 695 21.61 16.65 -9.70
N LEU A 696 20.76 15.65 -9.96
CA LEU A 696 19.46 15.87 -10.59
C LEU A 696 18.52 16.70 -9.72
N TRP A 697 18.50 16.47 -8.39
CA TRP A 697 17.70 17.28 -7.47
C TRP A 697 18.16 18.74 -7.46
N MET A 698 19.46 18.99 -7.37
CA MET A 698 20.02 20.36 -7.47
C MET A 698 19.68 21.00 -8.83
N MET A 699 19.72 20.23 -9.92
CA MET A 699 19.31 20.71 -11.24
C MET A 699 17.82 21.10 -11.29
N THR A 700 16.93 20.34 -10.65
CA THR A 700 15.49 20.69 -10.58
C THR A 700 15.23 21.99 -9.81
N LEU A 701 15.97 22.24 -8.72
CA LEU A 701 15.91 23.49 -7.98
C LEU A 701 16.39 24.67 -8.83
N VAL A 702 17.53 24.51 -9.50
CA VAL A 702 18.07 25.54 -10.40
C VAL A 702 17.15 25.79 -11.58
N TRP A 703 16.50 24.76 -12.13
CA TRP A 703 15.53 24.93 -13.21
C TRP A 703 14.32 25.78 -12.79
N CYS A 704 13.78 25.57 -11.59
CA CYS A 704 12.72 26.41 -11.03
C CYS A 704 13.18 27.87 -10.85
N TYR A 705 14.41 28.09 -10.40
CA TYR A 705 15.00 29.42 -10.26
C TYR A 705 15.19 30.12 -11.62
N VAL A 706 15.80 29.44 -12.58
CA VAL A 706 16.11 29.98 -13.92
C VAL A 706 14.82 30.37 -14.65
N THR A 707 13.83 29.48 -14.66
CA THR A 707 12.55 29.73 -15.33
C THR A 707 11.82 30.91 -14.68
N PHE A 708 11.79 31.00 -13.35
CA PHE A 708 11.17 32.13 -12.65
C PHE A 708 11.94 33.45 -12.89
N ALA A 709 13.26 33.45 -12.69
CA ALA A 709 14.10 34.64 -12.78
C ALA A 709 14.06 35.26 -14.19
N LEU A 710 14.24 34.44 -15.23
CA LEU A 710 14.27 34.93 -16.61
C LEU A 710 12.86 35.19 -17.17
N GLY A 711 11.88 34.36 -16.80
CA GLY A 711 10.52 34.43 -17.33
C GLY A 711 9.76 35.70 -16.90
N PHE A 712 9.96 36.19 -15.66
CA PHE A 712 9.24 37.36 -15.16
C PHE A 712 10.00 38.69 -15.27
N GLN A 713 11.32 38.69 -15.52
CA GLN A 713 12.14 39.93 -15.59
C GLN A 713 12.42 40.45 -17.00
N SER A 714 11.93 39.80 -18.06
CA SER A 714 12.15 40.22 -19.46
C SER A 714 13.60 40.66 -19.74
N HIS A 715 14.57 39.78 -19.44
CA HIS A 715 16.01 39.95 -19.70
C HIS A 715 16.75 41.08 -18.95
N ASN A 716 16.27 41.53 -17.79
CA ASN A 716 17.03 42.47 -16.96
C ASN A 716 18.35 41.83 -16.46
N HIS A 717 19.48 42.54 -16.56
CA HIS A 717 20.84 42.00 -16.34
C HIS A 717 21.10 41.49 -14.91
N ARG A 718 20.29 41.89 -13.92
CA ARG A 718 20.54 41.67 -12.47
C ARG A 718 20.58 40.19 -12.08
N TYR A 719 19.65 39.36 -12.57
CA TYR A 719 19.58 37.93 -12.21
C TYR A 719 20.19 37.01 -13.28
N GLY A 720 20.39 37.50 -14.50
CA GLY A 720 20.92 36.73 -15.63
C GLY A 720 22.26 36.07 -15.33
N THR A 721 23.20 36.80 -14.73
CA THR A 721 24.53 36.27 -14.37
C THR A 721 24.43 35.09 -13.41
N SER A 722 23.65 35.22 -12.34
CA SER A 722 23.46 34.14 -11.35
C SER A 722 22.78 32.90 -11.95
N ALA A 723 21.81 33.10 -12.85
CA ALA A 723 21.11 32.02 -13.54
C ALA A 723 22.03 31.24 -14.48
N ILE A 724 22.90 31.94 -15.24
CA ILE A 724 23.89 31.31 -16.13
C ILE A 724 24.90 30.51 -15.31
N VAL A 725 25.50 31.12 -14.27
CA VAL A 725 26.49 30.45 -13.42
C VAL A 725 25.90 29.21 -12.75
N ALA A 726 24.71 29.31 -12.17
CA ALA A 726 24.03 28.18 -11.54
C ALA A 726 23.74 27.04 -12.52
N SER A 727 23.32 27.37 -13.75
CA SER A 727 23.02 26.38 -14.80
C SER A 727 24.28 25.68 -15.30
N VAL A 728 25.36 26.42 -15.56
CA VAL A 728 26.64 25.85 -16.02
C VAL A 728 27.23 24.92 -14.97
N LEU A 729 27.22 25.34 -13.70
CA LEU A 729 27.76 24.55 -12.60
C LEU A 729 26.98 23.23 -12.40
N ASN A 730 25.64 23.29 -12.39
CA ASN A 730 24.81 22.09 -12.21
C ASN A 730 24.85 21.17 -13.44
N GLY A 731 24.92 21.74 -14.64
CA GLY A 731 25.16 20.98 -15.87
C GLY A 731 26.49 20.21 -15.83
N ALA A 732 27.55 20.81 -15.29
CA ALA A 732 28.82 20.13 -15.08
C ALA A 732 28.71 18.99 -14.06
N PHE A 733 28.01 19.20 -12.94
CA PHE A 733 27.80 18.15 -11.93
C PHE A 733 26.99 16.95 -12.46
N VAL A 734 25.90 17.20 -13.20
CA VAL A 734 25.11 16.13 -13.83
C VAL A 734 25.95 15.38 -14.87
N SER A 735 26.75 16.10 -15.68
CA SER A 735 27.65 15.48 -16.66
C SER A 735 28.72 14.58 -16.01
N LEU A 736 29.27 15.02 -14.88
CA LEU A 736 30.19 14.21 -14.05
C LEU A 736 29.49 12.98 -13.48
N ALA A 737 28.27 13.11 -12.97
CA ALA A 737 27.48 11.99 -12.44
C ALA A 737 27.16 10.94 -13.53
N ILE A 738 26.73 11.37 -14.72
CA ILE A 738 26.48 10.48 -15.87
C ILE A 738 27.78 9.80 -16.32
N SER A 739 28.90 10.52 -16.33
CA SER A 739 30.21 9.96 -16.68
C SER A 739 30.66 8.87 -15.69
N CYS A 740 30.35 9.04 -14.40
CA CYS A 740 30.60 8.04 -13.36
C CYS A 740 29.71 6.79 -13.53
N LEU A 741 28.49 6.93 -14.05
CA LEU A 741 27.59 5.80 -14.33
C LEU A 741 28.02 5.00 -15.57
N ARG A 742 28.51 5.67 -16.64
CA ARG A 742 28.94 5.00 -17.88
C ARG A 742 30.26 4.24 -17.76
N ARG A 743 31.11 4.57 -16.76
CA ARG A 743 32.42 3.94 -16.54
C ARG A 743 32.49 3.23 -15.18
N PRO A 744 31.73 2.15 -14.97
CA PRO A 744 31.78 1.38 -13.72
C PRO A 744 33.21 0.82 -13.55
N GLY A 745 33.90 1.21 -12.47
CA GLY A 745 35.24 0.70 -12.13
C GLY A 745 36.31 1.75 -11.83
N ARG A 746 36.13 3.02 -12.24
CA ARG A 746 37.05 4.11 -11.85
C ARG A 746 36.64 4.73 -10.50
N SER A 747 37.03 4.07 -9.41
CA SER A 747 36.80 4.55 -8.03
C SER A 747 37.31 5.97 -7.77
N TRP A 748 38.39 6.38 -8.47
CA TRP A 748 38.96 7.72 -8.35
C TRP A 748 38.05 8.83 -8.89
N LEU A 749 37.50 8.69 -10.11
CA LEU A 749 36.61 9.70 -10.71
C LEU A 749 35.35 9.91 -9.86
N LEU A 750 34.79 8.81 -9.34
CA LEU A 750 33.62 8.85 -8.46
C LEU A 750 33.91 9.56 -7.13
N ARG A 751 35.04 9.24 -6.49
CA ARG A 751 35.48 9.91 -5.25
C ARG A 751 35.72 11.39 -5.47
N VAL A 752 36.42 11.77 -6.53
CA VAL A 752 36.71 13.18 -6.86
C VAL A 752 35.42 13.93 -7.16
N SER A 753 34.53 13.39 -8.00
CA SER A 753 33.25 14.03 -8.34
C SER A 753 32.38 14.25 -7.10
N TYR A 754 32.35 13.28 -6.20
CA TYR A 754 31.62 13.38 -4.96
C TYR A 754 32.22 14.43 -4.00
N ILE A 755 33.54 14.46 -3.84
CA ILE A 755 34.24 15.47 -3.04
C ILE A 755 33.98 16.87 -3.59
N ILE A 756 33.96 17.05 -4.91
CA ILE A 756 33.67 18.34 -5.54
C ILE A 756 32.26 18.83 -5.19
N VAL A 757 31.25 17.96 -5.34
CA VAL A 757 29.85 18.32 -5.04
C VAL A 757 29.67 18.63 -3.55
N MET A 758 30.28 17.84 -2.66
CA MET A 758 30.19 18.08 -1.20
C MET A 758 30.94 19.34 -0.78
N THR A 759 32.12 19.59 -1.34
CA THR A 759 32.86 20.85 -1.12
C THR A 759 32.05 22.05 -1.60
N TYR A 760 31.34 21.93 -2.72
CA TYR A 760 30.44 22.98 -3.20
C TYR A 760 29.27 23.25 -2.22
N ILE A 761 28.59 22.20 -1.74
CA ILE A 761 27.50 22.35 -0.77
C ILE A 761 28.01 22.95 0.54
N GLY A 762 29.14 22.45 1.07
CA GLY A 762 29.78 22.98 2.27
C GLY A 762 30.24 24.43 2.11
N GLY A 763 30.80 24.79 0.95
CA GLY A 763 31.18 26.16 0.62
C GLY A 763 29.97 27.09 0.57
N CYS A 764 28.89 26.70 -0.10
CA CYS A 764 27.64 27.46 -0.15
C CYS A 764 27.06 27.66 1.26
N TRP A 765 27.14 26.63 2.12
CA TRP A 765 26.70 26.72 3.50
C TRP A 765 27.53 27.73 4.31
N ILE A 766 28.86 27.68 4.24
CA ILE A 766 29.74 28.65 4.93
C ILE A 766 29.41 30.08 4.48
N MET A 767 29.08 30.26 3.20
CA MET A 767 28.71 31.57 2.64
C MET A 767 27.36 32.11 3.15
N VAL A 768 26.53 31.31 3.83
CA VAL A 768 25.29 31.80 4.47
C VAL A 768 25.59 32.88 5.52
N PHE A 769 26.64 32.68 6.32
CA PHE A 769 27.03 33.61 7.39
C PHE A 769 27.36 35.02 6.88
N PRO A 770 28.29 35.20 5.91
CA PRO A 770 28.63 36.54 5.42
C PRO A 770 27.60 37.13 4.45
N LEU A 771 26.89 36.31 3.65
CA LEU A 771 26.00 36.84 2.61
C LEU A 771 24.56 37.11 3.08
N VAL A 772 23.97 36.15 3.80
CA VAL A 772 22.56 36.23 4.23
C VAL A 772 22.46 36.81 5.64
N GLY A 773 23.32 36.34 6.54
CA GLY A 773 23.45 36.85 7.89
C GLY A 773 23.60 35.75 8.95
N TRP A 774 24.10 36.16 10.13
CA TRP A 774 24.42 35.26 11.23
C TRP A 774 23.22 34.45 11.74
N HIS A 775 22.02 35.03 11.79
CA HIS A 775 20.81 34.32 12.24
C HIS A 775 20.44 33.14 11.35
N MET A 776 20.51 33.29 10.03
CA MET A 776 20.28 32.20 9.09
C MET A 776 21.41 31.15 9.18
N GLY A 777 22.65 31.60 9.37
CA GLY A 777 23.80 30.72 9.59
C GLY A 777 23.62 29.80 10.81
N LEU A 778 23.19 30.35 11.94
CA LEU A 778 22.89 29.58 13.17
C LEU A 778 21.75 28.57 12.96
N PHE A 779 20.66 28.99 12.31
CA PHE A 779 19.55 28.10 11.99
C PHE A 779 20.02 26.92 11.12
N CYS A 780 20.82 27.20 10.09
CA CYS A 780 21.36 26.15 9.23
C CYS A 780 22.36 25.26 9.97
N LEU A 781 23.18 25.81 10.87
CA LEU A 781 24.11 25.04 11.71
C LEU A 781 23.34 24.06 12.60
N ALA A 782 22.26 24.49 13.25
CA ALA A 782 21.43 23.61 14.08
C ALA A 782 20.82 22.46 13.28
N ILE A 783 20.26 22.76 12.10
CA ILE A 783 19.73 21.75 11.17
C ILE A 783 20.82 20.79 10.69
N MET A 784 22.00 21.32 10.39
CA MET A 784 23.13 20.50 9.94
C MET A 784 23.61 19.57 11.06
N ILE A 785 23.76 20.06 12.29
CA ILE A 785 24.10 19.23 13.44
C ILE A 785 23.04 18.13 13.61
N HIS A 786 21.75 18.47 13.56
CA HIS A 786 20.69 17.47 13.64
C HIS A 786 20.80 16.43 12.53
N ASN A 787 20.99 16.84 11.27
CA ASN A 787 21.19 15.92 10.14
C ASN A 787 22.43 15.03 10.36
N VAL A 788 23.57 15.60 10.75
CA VAL A 788 24.82 14.84 10.98
C VAL A 788 24.65 13.84 12.13
N LEU A 789 24.05 14.25 13.24
CA LEU A 789 23.75 13.36 14.38
C LEU A 789 22.83 12.22 13.95
N ASN A 790 21.77 12.52 13.20
CA ASN A 790 20.85 11.51 12.67
C ASN A 790 21.59 10.50 11.80
N ILE A 791 22.44 10.95 10.87
CA ILE A 791 23.12 10.03 9.97
C ILE A 791 24.14 9.18 10.75
N ILE A 792 24.89 9.76 11.71
CA ILE A 792 25.92 9.04 12.49
C ILE A 792 25.30 8.01 13.45
N PHE A 793 24.22 8.38 14.14
CA PHE A 793 23.74 7.62 15.29
C PHE A 793 22.44 6.84 15.05
N ALA A 794 21.61 7.24 14.08
CA ALA A 794 20.32 6.60 13.87
C ALA A 794 20.45 5.19 13.25
N PRO A 795 19.60 4.23 13.65
CA PRO A 795 19.51 2.92 13.00
C PRO A 795 19.04 3.06 11.55
N ARG A 796 19.59 2.22 10.65
CA ARG A 796 19.26 2.24 9.20
C ARG A 796 17.77 2.05 8.89
N THR A 797 17.02 1.36 9.75
CA THR A 797 15.57 1.14 9.61
C THR A 797 14.75 2.41 9.83
N LEU A 798 15.18 3.26 10.76
CA LEU A 798 14.56 4.57 11.09
C LEU A 798 15.02 5.71 10.17
N ALA A 799 15.84 5.39 9.17
CA ALA A 799 16.50 6.34 8.30
C ALA A 799 15.79 6.49 6.94
N ASN A 800 14.83 5.60 6.63
CA ASN A 800 14.03 5.64 5.42
C ASN A 800 13.11 6.87 5.40
N ILE A 801 12.91 7.44 4.20
CA ILE A 801 12.07 8.62 3.94
C ILE A 801 10.94 8.22 2.97
N HIS A 802 9.92 7.50 3.47
CA HIS A 802 8.84 7.00 2.61
C HIS A 802 7.66 7.98 2.51
N ALA A 803 7.51 8.92 3.44
CA ALA A 803 6.42 9.91 3.44
C ALA A 803 6.81 11.24 2.76
N SER A 804 7.87 11.25 1.93
CA SER A 804 8.32 12.45 1.18
C SER A 804 7.26 12.99 0.22
N PHE A 805 6.32 12.15 -0.22
CA PHE A 805 5.18 12.55 -1.05
C PHE A 805 4.36 13.68 -0.41
N PHE A 806 4.06 13.60 0.89
CA PHE A 806 3.27 14.63 1.58
C PHE A 806 3.97 15.99 1.55
N LEU A 807 5.29 16.02 1.77
CA LEU A 807 6.07 17.24 1.68
C LEU A 807 6.07 17.80 0.26
N VAL A 808 6.32 16.96 -0.75
CA VAL A 808 6.36 17.41 -2.15
C VAL A 808 5.00 17.95 -2.59
N ALA A 809 3.90 17.27 -2.22
CA ALA A 809 2.54 17.74 -2.49
C ALA A 809 2.26 19.09 -1.81
N ALA A 810 2.65 19.26 -0.54
CA ALA A 810 2.48 20.52 0.18
C ALA A 810 3.30 21.68 -0.43
N VAL A 811 4.56 21.43 -0.81
CA VAL A 811 5.42 22.42 -1.49
C VAL A 811 4.83 22.80 -2.85
N MET A 812 4.34 21.82 -3.61
CA MET A 812 3.70 22.04 -4.90
C MET A 812 2.45 22.92 -4.76
N LEU A 813 1.49 22.53 -3.91
CA LEU A 813 0.24 23.25 -3.72
C LEU A 813 0.47 24.67 -3.18
N LEU A 814 1.37 24.82 -2.20
CA LEU A 814 1.69 26.13 -1.63
C LEU A 814 2.42 27.03 -2.62
N GLY A 815 3.42 26.50 -3.34
CA GLY A 815 4.16 27.24 -4.35
C GLY A 815 3.26 27.72 -5.49
N VAL A 816 2.41 26.83 -6.03
CA VAL A 816 1.43 27.18 -7.06
C VAL A 816 0.44 28.23 -6.56
N SER A 817 -0.03 28.09 -5.32
CA SER A 817 -0.93 29.07 -4.70
C SER A 817 -0.28 30.44 -4.61
N CYS A 818 0.93 30.54 -4.07
CA CYS A 818 1.65 31.82 -3.96
C CYS A 818 1.91 32.47 -5.33
N VAL A 819 2.28 31.69 -6.34
CA VAL A 819 2.52 32.19 -7.70
C VAL A 819 1.23 32.71 -8.34
N LEU A 820 0.15 31.92 -8.30
CA LEU A 820 -1.13 32.31 -8.88
C LEU A 820 -1.72 33.52 -8.16
N LEU A 821 -1.75 33.49 -6.83
CA LEU A 821 -2.30 34.59 -6.01
C LEU A 821 -1.47 35.87 -6.14
N GLY A 822 -0.14 35.75 -6.19
CA GLY A 822 0.75 36.87 -6.44
C GLY A 822 0.55 37.46 -7.84
N TRP A 823 0.45 36.62 -8.87
CA TRP A 823 0.16 37.06 -10.25
C TRP A 823 -1.20 37.76 -10.34
N TYR A 824 -2.23 37.16 -9.76
CA TYR A 824 -3.59 37.69 -9.70
C TYR A 824 -3.69 38.97 -8.87
N GLY A 825 -2.86 39.10 -7.83
CA GLY A 825 -2.80 40.28 -6.98
C GLY A 825 -1.94 41.42 -7.53
N THR A 826 -1.46 41.31 -8.77
CA THR A 826 -0.84 42.43 -9.49
C THR A 826 -1.86 43.45 -9.93
N SER A 827 -1.43 44.70 -10.05
CA SER A 827 -2.24 45.75 -10.67
C SER A 827 -2.16 45.60 -12.19
N LEU A 828 -3.19 44.98 -12.75
CA LEU A 828 -3.30 44.76 -14.19
C LEU A 828 -3.34 46.07 -14.97
N MET A 829 -2.47 46.18 -15.98
CA MET A 829 -2.38 47.38 -16.78
C MET A 829 -3.42 47.44 -17.90
N THR A 830 -4.12 48.56 -18.02
CA THR A 830 -5.03 48.82 -19.16
C THR A 830 -4.28 49.48 -20.31
N THR A 831 -4.44 48.94 -21.51
CA THR A 831 -3.85 49.50 -22.73
C THR A 831 -4.80 50.46 -23.45
N LYS A 832 -6.11 50.25 -23.31
CA LYS A 832 -7.17 51.06 -23.92
C LYS A 832 -7.95 51.84 -22.86
N PRO A 833 -8.43 53.07 -23.17
CA PRO A 833 -9.32 53.83 -22.29
C PRO A 833 -10.55 53.01 -21.90
N GLN A 834 -10.89 53.03 -20.61
CA GLN A 834 -12.08 52.35 -20.06
C GLN A 834 -13.25 53.32 -19.83
N SER A 835 -12.99 54.61 -19.89
CA SER A 835 -14.00 55.66 -19.87
C SER A 835 -14.70 55.79 -21.23
N LEU A 836 -15.98 56.18 -21.18
CA LEU A 836 -16.72 56.67 -22.33
C LEU A 836 -17.01 58.17 -22.14
N ALA A 837 -17.32 58.87 -23.24
CA ALA A 837 -17.80 60.24 -23.17
C ALA A 837 -19.01 60.32 -22.21
N ARG A 838 -19.05 61.39 -21.41
CA ARG A 838 -20.08 61.57 -20.38
C ARG A 838 -21.47 61.59 -21.01
N GLY A 839 -22.39 60.88 -20.38
CA GLY A 839 -23.81 60.99 -20.69
C GLY A 839 -24.46 62.21 -20.02
N PRO A 840 -25.73 62.51 -20.33
CA PRO A 840 -26.48 63.50 -19.56
C PRO A 840 -26.53 63.08 -18.08
N PRO A 841 -26.43 64.02 -17.14
CA PRO A 841 -26.52 63.73 -15.71
C PRO A 841 -27.87 63.07 -15.40
N CYS A 842 -27.84 62.01 -14.60
CA CYS A 842 -29.05 61.26 -14.26
C CYS A 842 -29.89 62.06 -13.25
N ALA A 843 -31.12 62.42 -13.61
CA ALA A 843 -31.97 63.34 -12.83
C ALA A 843 -32.51 62.73 -11.51
N THR A 844 -32.50 61.41 -11.36
CA THR A 844 -32.98 60.71 -10.16
C THR A 844 -31.80 60.10 -9.40
N ALA A 845 -31.35 60.79 -8.35
CA ALA A 845 -30.43 60.22 -7.37
C ALA A 845 -31.15 59.13 -6.55
N LEU A 846 -30.52 57.98 -6.39
CA LEU A 846 -31.01 56.90 -5.52
C LEU A 846 -31.10 57.39 -4.08
N SER A 847 -32.13 56.95 -3.35
CA SER A 847 -32.24 57.23 -1.91
C SER A 847 -31.14 56.51 -1.11
N GLN A 848 -30.81 57.02 0.09
CA GLN A 848 -29.80 56.40 0.97
C GLN A 848 -30.16 54.95 1.33
N LEU A 849 -31.45 54.67 1.52
CA LEU A 849 -31.93 53.32 1.83
C LEU A 849 -31.78 52.37 0.63
N GLU A 850 -32.09 52.84 -0.59
CA GLU A 850 -31.85 52.05 -1.81
C GLU A 850 -30.36 51.78 -2.04
N LEU A 851 -29.50 52.77 -1.80
CA LEU A 851 -28.05 52.60 -1.88
C LEU A 851 -27.57 51.55 -0.88
N TYR A 852 -28.04 51.61 0.36
CA TYR A 852 -27.70 50.65 1.41
C TYR A 852 -28.14 49.21 1.05
N HIS A 853 -29.36 49.05 0.51
CA HIS A 853 -29.88 47.74 0.11
C HIS A 853 -29.15 47.12 -1.09
N ARG A 854 -28.55 47.95 -1.96
CA ARG A 854 -27.67 47.44 -3.03
C ARG A 854 -26.34 47.00 -2.46
N TYR A 855 -25.59 47.95 -1.91
CA TYR A 855 -24.37 47.68 -1.14
C TYR A 855 -24.19 48.77 -0.07
N PRO A 856 -23.98 48.42 1.21
CA PRO A 856 -23.69 49.38 2.28
C PRO A 856 -22.60 50.40 1.95
N VAL A 857 -21.57 50.02 1.18
CA VAL A 857 -20.50 50.94 0.76
C VAL A 857 -20.98 52.07 -0.16
N CYS A 858 -22.14 51.93 -0.81
CA CYS A 858 -22.69 52.97 -1.68
C CYS A 858 -23.21 54.19 -0.91
N THR A 859 -23.50 54.07 0.40
CA THR A 859 -23.88 55.20 1.25
C THR A 859 -22.67 55.98 1.79
N LEU A 860 -21.46 55.47 1.56
CA LEU A 860 -20.23 56.06 2.08
C LEU A 860 -19.94 57.39 1.37
N GLN A 861 -19.99 58.48 2.14
CA GLN A 861 -19.62 59.83 1.73
C GLN A 861 -18.29 60.23 2.39
N LEU A 862 -17.40 60.80 1.59
CA LEU A 862 -16.02 61.11 1.94
C LEU A 862 -15.73 62.59 1.62
N GLY A 863 -14.72 63.15 2.29
CA GLY A 863 -14.42 64.59 2.25
C GLY A 863 -15.22 65.37 3.29
N GLN A 864 -14.79 66.60 3.60
CA GLN A 864 -15.53 67.47 4.52
C GLN A 864 -16.88 67.93 3.96
N ASP A 865 -16.99 68.02 2.64
CA ASP A 865 -18.19 68.43 1.91
C ASP A 865 -19.09 67.24 1.50
N ASN A 866 -18.75 66.01 1.90
CA ASN A 866 -19.45 64.78 1.52
C ASN A 866 -19.63 64.57 0.00
N SER A 867 -18.80 65.25 -0.81
CA SER A 867 -18.93 65.26 -2.28
C SER A 867 -18.39 63.99 -2.95
N PHE A 868 -17.58 63.21 -2.24
CA PHE A 868 -16.85 62.07 -2.76
C PHE A 868 -17.46 60.74 -2.30
N ARG A 869 -17.55 59.76 -3.20
CA ARG A 869 -18.18 58.45 -2.97
C ARG A 869 -17.19 57.33 -3.23
N VAL A 870 -17.51 56.12 -2.78
CA VAL A 870 -16.68 54.92 -3.01
C VAL A 870 -16.39 54.65 -4.51
N VAL A 871 -17.33 55.02 -5.40
CA VAL A 871 -17.19 54.91 -6.86
C VAL A 871 -16.00 55.74 -7.35
N ASP A 872 -15.78 56.92 -6.78
CA ASP A 872 -14.69 57.82 -7.17
C ASP A 872 -13.33 57.20 -6.83
N ILE A 873 -13.22 56.56 -5.66
CA ILE A 873 -12.00 55.84 -5.26
C ILE A 873 -11.74 54.66 -6.20
N ALA A 874 -12.78 53.88 -6.53
CA ALA A 874 -12.63 52.74 -7.44
C ALA A 874 -12.12 53.16 -8.83
N LEU A 875 -12.65 54.27 -9.37
CA LEU A 875 -12.21 54.85 -10.65
C LEU A 875 -10.78 55.42 -10.59
N LEU A 876 -10.41 56.15 -9.52
CA LEU A 876 -9.04 56.65 -9.34
C LEU A 876 -8.02 55.51 -9.19
N LYS A 877 -8.41 54.42 -8.51
CA LYS A 877 -7.58 53.21 -8.40
C LYS A 877 -7.39 52.54 -9.76
N GLU A 878 -8.44 52.46 -10.58
CA GLU A 878 -8.33 51.92 -11.94
C GLU A 878 -7.45 52.80 -12.84
N LEU A 879 -7.59 54.11 -12.74
CA LEU A 879 -6.85 55.10 -13.52
C LEU A 879 -5.33 54.94 -13.39
N VAL A 880 -4.85 54.69 -12.18
CA VAL A 880 -3.43 54.47 -11.90
C VAL A 880 -2.90 53.19 -12.59
N GLY A 881 -3.78 52.23 -12.90
CA GLY A 881 -3.48 51.05 -13.70
C GLY A 881 -3.29 51.30 -15.20
N ALA A 882 -3.48 52.52 -15.72
CA ALA A 882 -3.27 52.79 -17.14
C ALA A 882 -1.80 52.66 -17.56
N ARG A 883 -1.53 51.87 -18.62
CA ARG A 883 -0.17 51.59 -19.13
C ARG A 883 0.51 52.82 -19.72
N THR A 884 -0.25 53.66 -20.42
CA THR A 884 0.27 54.85 -21.10
C THR A 884 -0.34 56.12 -20.50
N ASN A 885 0.43 57.22 -20.55
CA ASN A 885 -0.06 58.52 -20.10
C ASN A 885 -1.28 58.98 -20.93
N VAL A 886 -1.31 58.69 -22.24
CA VAL A 886 -2.44 59.03 -23.11
C VAL A 886 -3.74 58.37 -22.64
N THR A 887 -3.72 57.07 -22.39
CA THR A 887 -4.88 56.33 -21.89
C THR A 887 -5.34 56.88 -20.53
N ARG A 888 -4.38 57.17 -19.63
CA ARG A 888 -4.67 57.77 -18.33
C ARG A 888 -5.33 59.13 -18.46
N THR A 889 -4.81 60.02 -19.30
CA THR A 889 -5.35 61.37 -19.47
C THR A 889 -6.77 61.36 -20.02
N VAL A 890 -7.09 60.46 -20.95
CA VAL A 890 -8.46 60.29 -21.48
C VAL A 890 -9.41 59.85 -20.36
N ASP A 891 -9.06 58.80 -19.61
CA ASP A 891 -9.88 58.30 -18.51
C ASP A 891 -10.04 59.32 -17.38
N PHE A 892 -8.97 60.05 -17.04
CA PHE A 892 -9.01 61.11 -16.04
C PHE A 892 -9.93 62.26 -16.45
N ASN A 893 -9.81 62.76 -17.68
CA ASN A 893 -10.62 63.88 -18.16
C ASN A 893 -12.10 63.49 -18.26
N ASN A 894 -12.40 62.30 -18.78
CA ASN A 894 -13.78 61.83 -18.93
C ASN A 894 -14.46 61.56 -17.57
N TRP A 895 -13.74 61.03 -16.59
CA TRP A 895 -14.32 60.77 -15.27
C TRP A 895 -14.28 61.99 -14.34
N PHE A 896 -13.21 62.77 -14.33
CA PHE A 896 -12.96 63.79 -13.29
C PHE A 896 -12.74 65.21 -13.80
N GLY A 897 -12.81 65.47 -15.12
CA GLY A 897 -12.47 66.78 -15.72
C GLY A 897 -13.26 67.99 -15.19
N THR A 898 -14.42 67.78 -14.56
CA THR A 898 -15.23 68.86 -13.94
C THR A 898 -15.21 68.86 -12.40
N ARG A 899 -14.49 67.93 -11.76
CA ARG A 899 -14.50 67.77 -10.30
C ARG A 899 -13.40 68.55 -9.58
N GLY A 900 -12.56 69.29 -10.29
CA GLY A 900 -11.47 70.06 -9.66
C GLY A 900 -10.43 69.20 -8.94
N ILE A 901 -10.28 67.92 -9.33
CA ILE A 901 -9.26 67.00 -8.79
C ILE A 901 -7.96 67.24 -9.57
N THR A 902 -6.84 67.28 -8.86
CA THR A 902 -5.50 67.43 -9.44
C THR A 902 -4.70 66.15 -9.23
N TYR A 903 -4.09 65.63 -10.30
CA TYR A 903 -3.20 64.47 -10.26
C TYR A 903 -1.74 64.93 -10.23
N ASN A 904 -1.01 64.63 -9.15
CA ASN A 904 0.37 65.06 -8.94
C ASN A 904 1.43 64.05 -9.42
N GLY A 905 1.01 62.91 -9.98
CA GLY A 905 1.94 61.86 -10.43
C GLY A 905 2.39 60.91 -9.32
N VAL A 906 3.54 60.26 -9.54
CA VAL A 906 4.19 59.37 -8.56
C VAL A 906 4.98 60.22 -7.57
N VAL A 907 4.61 60.16 -6.29
CA VAL A 907 5.24 60.95 -5.21
C VAL A 907 6.33 60.19 -4.46
N LYS A 908 6.30 58.86 -4.52
CA LYS A 908 7.31 57.99 -3.92
C LYS A 908 7.33 56.64 -4.62
N GLU A 909 8.53 56.13 -4.85
CA GLU A 909 8.77 54.74 -5.23
C GLU A 909 9.32 53.98 -4.03
N PHE A 910 8.69 52.85 -3.71
CA PHE A 910 9.14 51.92 -2.67
C PHE A 910 9.86 50.76 -3.34
N GLU A 911 11.11 50.51 -2.98
CA GLU A 911 11.85 49.37 -3.52
C GLU A 911 11.39 48.08 -2.82
N ALA A 912 10.83 47.14 -3.58
CA ALA A 912 10.45 45.82 -3.09
C ALA A 912 11.09 44.75 -3.96
N ASP A 913 12.14 44.11 -3.42
CA ASP A 913 12.85 42.97 -4.02
C ASP A 913 13.38 43.30 -5.44
N GLY A 914 13.96 44.49 -5.56
CA GLY A 914 14.55 45.00 -6.80
C GLY A 914 13.57 45.58 -7.82
N MET A 915 12.29 45.72 -7.48
CA MET A 915 11.25 46.33 -8.31
C MET A 915 10.54 47.48 -7.59
N PRO A 916 10.26 48.61 -8.25
CA PRO A 916 9.60 49.76 -7.61
C PRO A 916 8.08 49.57 -7.52
N TRP A 917 7.51 49.92 -6.37
CA TRP A 917 6.07 50.10 -6.16
C TRP A 917 5.78 51.60 -6.13
N GLU A 918 4.82 52.04 -6.93
CA GLU A 918 4.57 53.46 -7.21
C GLU A 918 3.42 53.96 -6.33
N MET A 919 3.65 55.03 -5.56
CA MET A 919 2.62 55.74 -4.82
C MET A 919 2.18 56.99 -5.58
N HIS A 920 0.91 57.05 -5.94
CA HIS A 920 0.32 58.15 -6.70
C HIS A 920 -0.49 59.07 -5.78
N GLU A 921 -0.44 60.38 -6.05
CA GLU A 921 -1.13 61.39 -5.24
C GLU A 921 -2.21 62.12 -6.06
N PHE A 922 -3.41 62.23 -5.48
CA PHE A 922 -4.51 63.03 -5.99
C PHE A 922 -4.97 64.03 -4.92
N LEU A 923 -4.98 65.30 -5.28
CA LEU A 923 -5.51 66.37 -4.44
C LEU A 923 -6.98 66.59 -4.81
N LEU A 924 -7.88 66.38 -3.86
CA LEU A 924 -9.29 66.72 -4.03
C LEU A 924 -9.49 68.24 -3.93
N PRO A 925 -10.65 68.77 -4.37
CA PRO A 925 -10.98 70.18 -4.21
C PRO A 925 -10.79 70.69 -2.78
N ALA A 926 -10.45 71.97 -2.64
CA ALA A 926 -10.25 72.61 -1.34
C ALA A 926 -11.47 72.45 -0.39
N THR A 927 -12.69 72.36 -0.94
CA THR A 927 -13.93 72.11 -0.18
C THR A 927 -13.96 70.75 0.49
N ALA A 928 -13.35 69.73 -0.12
CA ALA A 928 -13.26 68.39 0.43
C ALA A 928 -12.10 68.24 1.43
N ASN A 929 -11.07 69.09 1.33
CA ASN A 929 -9.88 69.14 2.20
C ASN A 929 -9.25 67.75 2.44
N THR A 930 -9.12 66.97 1.38
CA THR A 930 -8.70 65.57 1.43
C THR A 930 -7.66 65.28 0.34
N THR A 931 -6.65 64.47 0.67
CA THR A 931 -5.65 63.94 -0.27
C THR A 931 -5.81 62.42 -0.36
N LEU A 932 -5.86 61.89 -1.58
CA LEU A 932 -5.92 60.46 -1.84
C LEU A 932 -4.55 59.95 -2.30
N LEU A 933 -4.04 58.93 -1.61
CA LEU A 933 -2.82 58.23 -1.98
C LEU A 933 -3.16 56.83 -2.51
N VAL A 934 -2.74 56.53 -3.73
CA VAL A 934 -3.02 55.27 -4.42
C VAL A 934 -1.72 54.47 -4.58
N LEU A 935 -1.62 53.31 -3.92
CA LEU A 935 -0.47 52.42 -4.07
C LEU A 935 -0.69 51.44 -5.23
N ASN A 936 0.28 51.37 -6.14
CA ASN A 936 0.22 50.55 -7.34
C ASN A 936 1.44 49.64 -7.46
N ASN A 937 1.20 48.38 -7.82
CA ASN A 937 2.27 47.44 -8.19
C ASN A 937 1.95 46.73 -9.50
N ARG A 938 2.65 47.13 -10.56
CA ARG A 938 2.52 46.55 -11.90
C ARG A 938 3.37 45.30 -12.13
N TYR A 939 4.30 44.99 -11.23
CA TYR A 939 5.29 43.94 -11.44
C TYR A 939 4.86 42.63 -10.77
N ALA A 940 4.65 41.60 -11.60
CA ALA A 940 4.26 40.27 -11.14
C ALA A 940 5.26 39.61 -10.20
N MET A 941 6.54 39.70 -10.53
CA MET A 941 7.60 39.11 -9.72
C MET A 941 7.55 39.63 -8.28
N SER A 942 7.46 40.95 -8.09
CA SER A 942 7.42 41.53 -6.74
C SER A 942 6.12 41.21 -6.01
N SER A 943 4.98 41.11 -6.70
CA SER A 943 3.73 40.64 -6.06
C SER A 943 3.82 39.18 -5.62
N ILE A 944 4.43 38.31 -6.42
CA ILE A 944 4.62 36.89 -6.09
C ILE A 944 5.57 36.73 -4.90
N VAL A 945 6.73 37.41 -4.91
CA VAL A 945 7.67 37.37 -3.78
C VAL A 945 7.05 37.98 -2.52
N ALA A 946 6.29 39.06 -2.66
CA ALA A 946 5.60 39.70 -1.53
C ALA A 946 4.48 38.83 -0.91
N MET A 947 4.08 37.72 -1.56
CA MET A 947 3.22 36.70 -0.92
C MET A 947 3.88 36.04 0.29
N VAL A 948 5.19 36.23 0.52
CA VAL A 948 5.86 35.94 1.81
C VAL A 948 5.13 36.60 2.99
N GLY A 949 4.39 37.70 2.79
CA GLY A 949 3.52 38.27 3.81
C GLY A 949 2.43 37.31 4.31
N TRP A 950 1.87 36.48 3.42
CA TRP A 950 0.73 35.60 3.70
C TRP A 950 1.02 34.10 3.51
N VAL A 951 2.22 33.71 3.09
CA VAL A 951 2.58 32.30 2.81
C VAL A 951 2.24 31.36 3.97
N ASP A 952 2.51 31.79 5.21
CA ASP A 952 2.24 31.02 6.42
C ASP A 952 0.73 30.87 6.70
N ALA A 953 -0.05 31.93 6.41
CA ALA A 953 -1.51 31.89 6.55
C ALA A 953 -2.15 31.01 5.45
N ILE A 954 -1.59 31.01 4.23
CA ILE A 954 -2.02 30.10 3.16
C ILE A 954 -1.67 28.66 3.53
N ALA A 955 -0.47 28.41 4.03
CA ALA A 955 -0.01 27.09 4.46
C ALA A 955 -0.89 26.51 5.57
N LEU A 956 -1.34 27.33 6.53
CA LEU A 956 -2.19 26.90 7.64
C LEU A 956 -3.69 26.76 7.27
N SER A 957 -4.11 27.23 6.09
CA SER A 957 -5.51 27.23 5.68
C SER A 957 -6.24 25.87 5.74
N PRO A 958 -5.61 24.70 5.47
CA PRO A 958 -6.29 23.41 5.60
C PRO A 958 -6.70 23.07 7.04
N LEU A 959 -6.00 23.63 8.04
CA LEU A 959 -6.25 23.39 9.46
C LEU A 959 -7.00 24.55 10.13
N SER A 960 -7.00 25.75 9.52
CA SER A 960 -7.62 26.94 10.09
C SER A 960 -9.14 26.84 10.27
N ILE A 961 -9.81 25.92 9.56
CA ILE A 961 -11.26 25.68 9.71
C ILE A 961 -11.60 25.19 11.13
N PHE A 962 -10.66 24.51 11.79
CA PHE A 962 -10.86 23.94 13.12
C PHE A 962 -9.99 24.62 14.19
N MET A 963 -9.70 25.92 14.01
CA MET A 963 -8.93 26.70 14.97
C MET A 963 -9.54 28.09 15.19
N PRO A 964 -9.54 28.59 16.43
CA PRO A 964 -9.92 29.99 16.68
C PRO A 964 -8.95 30.96 16.00
N TYR A 965 -9.46 32.10 15.53
CA TYR A 965 -8.65 33.11 14.83
C TYR A 965 -7.46 33.61 15.68
N ASP A 966 -7.63 33.77 17.00
CA ASP A 966 -6.56 34.19 17.91
C ASP A 966 -5.38 33.20 17.91
N TRP A 967 -5.68 31.90 17.81
CA TRP A 967 -4.68 30.83 17.77
C TRP A 967 -4.03 30.73 16.41
N ILE A 968 -4.79 30.95 15.33
CA ILE A 968 -4.27 31.05 13.97
C ILE A 968 -3.22 32.15 13.89
N ASP A 969 -3.53 33.36 14.39
CA ASP A 969 -2.60 34.49 14.41
C ASP A 969 -1.29 34.17 15.17
N VAL A 970 -1.39 33.49 16.32
CA VAL A 970 -0.22 33.03 17.08
C VAL A 970 0.60 32.01 16.28
N MET A 971 -0.05 31.00 15.70
CA MET A 971 0.64 29.96 14.93
C MET A 971 1.29 30.53 13.68
N VAL A 972 0.59 31.36 12.92
CA VAL A 972 1.14 32.06 11.74
C VAL A 972 2.36 32.86 12.15
N HIS A 973 2.33 33.59 13.27
CA HIS A 973 3.49 34.34 13.75
C HIS A 973 4.70 33.43 14.08
N ILE A 974 4.47 32.27 14.71
CA ILE A 974 5.53 31.29 15.00
C ILE A 974 6.09 30.70 13.70
N MET A 975 5.21 30.23 12.79
CA MET A 975 5.59 29.66 11.49
C MET A 975 6.40 30.65 10.64
N SER A 976 6.07 31.94 10.72
CA SER A 976 6.73 33.03 9.99
C SER A 976 8.19 33.28 10.40
N PHE A 977 8.81 32.49 11.28
CA PHE A 977 10.20 32.71 11.69
C PHE A 977 11.17 32.72 10.49
N ALA A 978 10.97 31.86 9.49
CA ALA A 978 11.82 31.81 8.29
C ALA A 978 11.81 33.14 7.51
N THR A 979 10.65 33.81 7.46
CA THR A 979 10.51 35.14 6.82
C THR A 979 11.30 36.22 7.56
N ARG A 980 11.60 36.02 8.86
CA ARG A 980 12.40 36.94 9.68
C ARG A 980 13.91 36.71 9.55
N LEU A 981 14.33 35.52 9.09
CA LEU A 981 15.74 35.15 8.91
C LEU A 981 16.32 35.69 7.59
N ILE A 982 15.47 36.06 6.63
CA ILE A 982 15.86 36.57 5.32
C ILE A 982 15.48 38.06 5.24
N PRO A 983 16.37 38.95 4.75
CA PRO A 983 16.08 40.37 4.62
C PRO A 983 15.21 40.66 3.39
N PHE A 984 13.95 40.22 3.40
CA PHE A 984 12.98 40.59 2.36
C PHE A 984 12.65 42.07 2.40
N ALA A 985 12.59 42.73 1.25
CA ALA A 985 12.18 44.14 1.19
C ALA A 985 10.70 44.32 1.59
N ALA A 986 9.85 43.35 1.23
CA ALA A 986 8.44 43.32 1.62
C ALA A 986 8.21 43.37 3.15
N ARG A 987 9.20 42.97 3.96
CA ARG A 987 9.11 43.03 5.44
C ARG A 987 9.03 44.46 5.95
N ASN A 988 9.85 45.35 5.40
CA ASN A 988 9.92 46.75 5.81
C ASN A 988 8.91 47.62 5.05
N LEU A 989 8.31 47.08 3.98
CA LEU A 989 7.40 47.84 3.15
C LEU A 989 6.22 48.46 3.92
N ALA A 990 5.61 47.73 4.86
CA ALA A 990 4.52 48.28 5.68
C ALA A 990 5.00 49.42 6.60
N THR A 991 6.21 49.31 7.16
CA THR A 991 6.80 50.35 8.02
C THR A 991 7.24 51.57 7.21
N ASP A 992 7.82 51.36 6.03
CA ASP A 992 8.25 52.43 5.13
C ASP A 992 7.04 53.21 4.60
N LEU A 993 5.95 52.50 4.27
CA LEU A 993 4.66 53.10 3.92
C LEU A 993 4.09 53.91 5.08
N ARG A 994 4.11 53.36 6.31
CA ARG A 994 3.66 54.07 7.52
C ARG A 994 4.44 55.38 7.71
N ASP A 995 5.77 55.33 7.62
CA ASP A 995 6.64 56.49 7.84
C ASP A 995 6.41 57.57 6.77
N PHE A 996 6.24 57.15 5.51
CA PHE A 996 5.85 58.06 4.43
C PHE A 996 4.48 58.71 4.68
N VAL A 997 3.49 57.95 5.15
CA VAL A 997 2.15 58.48 5.46
C VAL A 997 2.21 59.47 6.62
N HIS A 998 3.00 59.22 7.67
CA HIS A 998 3.20 60.19 8.75
C HIS A 998 3.82 61.48 8.24
N TYR A 999 4.91 61.38 7.48
CA TYR A 999 5.55 62.54 6.86
C TYR A 999 4.56 63.36 6.00
N LYS A 1000 3.71 62.70 5.21
CA LYS A 1000 2.70 63.37 4.40
C LYS A 1000 1.58 63.99 5.21
N LYS A 1001 1.16 63.38 6.33
CA LYS A 1001 0.17 63.98 7.25
C LYS A 1001 0.69 65.28 7.85
N ASP A 1002 1.94 65.30 8.27
CA ASP A 1002 2.58 66.47 8.87
C ASP A 1002 2.76 67.59 7.83
N LEU A 1003 3.05 67.24 6.58
CA LEU A 1003 3.22 68.19 5.48
C LEU A 1003 1.90 68.80 4.99
N LEU A 1004 0.88 67.98 4.74
CA LEU A 1004 -0.25 68.38 3.92
C LEU A 1004 -1.43 69.00 4.69
N GLN A 1005 -1.50 68.91 6.02
CA GLN A 1005 -2.61 69.38 6.88
C GLN A 1005 -4.05 68.98 6.45
N THR A 1006 -4.21 68.25 5.34
CA THR A 1006 -5.45 67.72 4.78
C THR A 1006 -5.71 66.33 5.33
N LYS A 1007 -6.96 65.86 5.27
CA LYS A 1007 -7.27 64.46 5.61
C LYS A 1007 -6.67 63.54 4.54
N ILE A 1008 -5.97 62.49 4.95
CA ILE A 1008 -5.38 61.52 4.01
C ILE A 1008 -6.23 60.26 3.97
N ILE A 1009 -6.57 59.80 2.77
CA ILE A 1009 -7.20 58.50 2.52
C ILE A 1009 -6.24 57.65 1.69
N LEU A 1010 -6.06 56.40 2.09
CA LEU A 1010 -5.21 55.44 1.39
C LEU A 1010 -6.06 54.49 0.55
N THR A 1011 -5.63 54.17 -0.66
CA THR A 1011 -6.28 53.13 -1.47
C THR A 1011 -5.29 52.33 -2.29
N GLY A 1012 -5.67 51.08 -2.58
CA GLY A 1012 -4.85 50.14 -3.33
C GLY A 1012 -5.64 48.88 -3.63
N GLY A 1013 -5.06 47.95 -4.37
CA GLY A 1013 -5.67 46.64 -4.57
C GLY A 1013 -4.67 45.51 -4.69
N GLY A 1014 -5.18 44.28 -4.71
CA GLY A 1014 -4.34 43.09 -4.77
C GLY A 1014 -3.39 43.01 -3.57
N VAL A 1015 -2.18 42.49 -3.80
CA VAL A 1015 -1.14 42.36 -2.76
C VAL A 1015 -0.74 43.72 -2.19
N ALA A 1016 -0.68 44.76 -3.04
CA ALA A 1016 -0.32 46.11 -2.64
C ALA A 1016 -1.32 46.70 -1.63
N GLY A 1017 -2.62 46.49 -1.85
CA GLY A 1017 -3.64 46.91 -0.88
C GLY A 1017 -3.55 46.17 0.46
N GLY A 1018 -3.03 44.94 0.48
CA GLY A 1018 -2.77 44.21 1.73
C GLY A 1018 -1.72 44.90 2.61
N PHE A 1019 -0.55 45.23 2.05
CA PHE A 1019 0.50 45.96 2.77
C PHE A 1019 0.07 47.39 3.12
N LEU A 1020 -0.66 48.06 2.22
CA LEU A 1020 -1.21 49.39 2.48
C LEU A 1020 -2.19 49.38 3.66
N SER A 1021 -3.02 48.33 3.78
CA SER A 1021 -3.94 48.17 4.92
C SER A 1021 -3.17 48.04 6.24
N ALA A 1022 -2.05 47.31 6.26
CA ALA A 1022 -1.22 47.20 7.45
C ALA A 1022 -0.60 48.55 7.83
N ALA A 1023 -0.04 49.27 6.85
CA ALA A 1023 0.49 50.62 7.04
C ALA A 1023 -0.58 51.61 7.51
N ALA A 1024 -1.80 51.51 6.99
CA ALA A 1024 -2.93 52.35 7.36
C ALA A 1024 -3.31 52.21 8.84
N VAL A 1025 -3.37 50.97 9.33
CA VAL A 1025 -3.64 50.72 10.76
C VAL A 1025 -2.52 51.26 11.63
N GLN A 1026 -1.26 51.01 11.27
CA GLN A 1026 -0.11 51.51 12.03
C GLN A 1026 -0.06 53.04 12.06
N ALA A 1027 -0.39 53.70 10.95
CA ALA A 1027 -0.42 55.16 10.84
C ALA A 1027 -1.74 55.79 11.34
N LYS A 1028 -2.72 54.99 11.77
CA LYS A 1028 -4.07 55.42 12.16
C LYS A 1028 -4.73 56.29 11.07
N THR A 1029 -4.75 55.78 9.83
CA THR A 1029 -5.25 56.45 8.62
C THR A 1029 -6.31 55.60 7.96
N GLN A 1030 -7.38 56.19 7.45
CA GLN A 1030 -8.41 55.44 6.73
C GLN A 1030 -7.86 54.86 5.42
N ALA A 1031 -8.13 53.59 5.18
CA ALA A 1031 -7.81 52.89 3.95
C ALA A 1031 -9.03 52.17 3.37
N ILE A 1032 -9.22 52.32 2.06
CA ILE A 1032 -10.25 51.62 1.28
C ILE A 1032 -9.54 50.80 0.23
N VAL A 1033 -9.58 49.47 0.37
CA VAL A 1033 -8.78 48.55 -0.46
C VAL A 1033 -9.67 47.60 -1.26
N PHE A 1034 -9.19 47.22 -2.46
CA PHE A 1034 -9.97 46.43 -3.42
C PHE A 1034 -9.30 45.10 -3.74
N ALA A 1035 -10.02 43.98 -3.61
CA ALA A 1035 -9.51 42.64 -3.88
C ALA A 1035 -8.16 42.34 -3.18
N SER A 1036 -8.05 42.72 -1.91
CA SER A 1036 -6.82 42.59 -1.13
C SER A 1036 -6.91 41.47 -0.09
N PRO A 1037 -5.78 40.83 0.22
CA PRO A 1037 -5.74 39.82 1.27
C PRO A 1037 -6.05 40.44 2.64
N GLY A 1038 -6.67 39.66 3.50
CA GLY A 1038 -6.96 40.00 4.88
C GLY A 1038 -5.72 40.05 5.76
N LEU A 1039 -5.86 40.64 6.95
CA LEU A 1039 -4.76 40.86 7.90
C LEU A 1039 -4.95 40.17 9.25
N LEU A 1040 -6.14 39.67 9.56
CA LEU A 1040 -6.46 39.19 10.91
C LEU A 1040 -5.62 37.96 11.30
N HIS A 1041 -5.41 37.01 10.39
CA HIS A 1041 -4.56 35.85 10.63
C HIS A 1041 -3.06 36.20 10.64
N CYS A 1042 -2.68 37.39 10.18
CA CYS A 1042 -1.30 37.86 10.09
C CYS A 1042 -1.04 39.06 11.03
N SER A 1043 -1.93 39.32 11.99
CA SER A 1043 -1.97 40.58 12.74
C SER A 1043 -0.69 40.82 13.53
N ARG A 1044 -0.18 39.82 14.26
CA ARG A 1044 1.12 39.90 14.98
C ARG A 1044 2.31 39.99 14.04
N LYS A 1045 2.25 39.31 12.87
CA LYS A 1045 3.34 39.33 11.88
C LYS A 1045 3.50 40.73 11.28
N LEU A 1046 2.39 41.40 10.97
CA LEU A 1046 2.35 42.71 10.32
C LEU A 1046 2.20 43.87 11.31
N GLY A 1047 2.18 43.62 12.62
CA GLY A 1047 2.08 44.66 13.64
C GLY A 1047 0.75 45.42 13.62
N VAL A 1048 -0.35 44.70 13.41
CA VAL A 1048 -1.72 45.24 13.27
C VAL A 1048 -2.57 44.76 14.45
N SER A 1049 -3.39 45.63 15.02
CA SER A 1049 -4.39 45.25 16.03
C SER A 1049 -5.76 45.06 15.40
N PHE A 1050 -6.60 44.18 15.98
CA PHE A 1050 -7.98 43.97 15.53
C PHE A 1050 -8.79 45.28 15.54
N GLU A 1051 -8.75 46.03 16.66
CA GLU A 1051 -9.45 47.31 16.78
C GLU A 1051 -8.97 48.33 15.73
N GLY A 1052 -7.66 48.36 15.47
CA GLY A 1052 -7.10 49.22 14.44
C GLY A 1052 -7.57 48.83 13.04
N TYR A 1053 -7.58 47.54 12.72
CA TYR A 1053 -8.10 47.03 11.45
C TYR A 1053 -9.57 47.41 11.26
N HIS A 1054 -10.41 47.13 12.27
CA HIS A 1054 -11.84 47.46 12.27
C HIS A 1054 -12.09 48.96 12.10
N ARG A 1055 -11.29 49.83 12.74
CA ARG A 1055 -11.52 51.28 12.71
C ARG A 1055 -11.00 51.97 11.45
N TYR A 1056 -9.93 51.44 10.84
CA TYR A 1056 -9.19 52.15 9.79
C TYR A 1056 -9.23 51.49 8.41
N VAL A 1057 -9.68 50.23 8.29
CA VAL A 1057 -9.65 49.51 7.01
C VAL A 1057 -11.06 49.11 6.57
N LEU A 1058 -11.45 49.53 5.36
CA LEU A 1058 -12.62 49.03 4.66
C LEU A 1058 -12.16 48.18 3.47
N SER A 1059 -12.47 46.89 3.51
CA SER A 1059 -12.11 45.94 2.46
C SER A 1059 -13.27 45.73 1.48
N ILE A 1060 -13.06 45.98 0.19
CA ILE A 1060 -14.05 45.75 -0.86
C ILE A 1060 -13.58 44.58 -1.72
N GLY A 1061 -14.23 43.45 -1.57
CA GLY A 1061 -13.94 42.21 -2.28
C GLY A 1061 -15.04 41.80 -3.25
N ALA A 1062 -14.80 40.72 -3.99
CA ALA A 1062 -15.79 40.05 -4.82
C ALA A 1062 -16.11 38.67 -4.24
N TYR A 1063 -17.33 38.16 -4.42
CA TYR A 1063 -17.73 36.85 -3.90
C TYR A 1063 -16.84 35.70 -4.40
N TYR A 1064 -16.45 35.72 -5.69
CA TYR A 1064 -15.52 34.75 -6.28
C TYR A 1064 -14.08 35.28 -6.38
N GLY A 1065 -13.75 36.34 -5.64
CA GLY A 1065 -12.41 36.92 -5.60
C GLY A 1065 -11.50 36.14 -4.64
N VAL A 1066 -10.58 35.36 -5.20
CA VAL A 1066 -9.68 34.44 -4.45
C VAL A 1066 -8.81 35.11 -3.38
N LEU A 1067 -8.34 36.34 -3.61
CA LEU A 1067 -7.46 37.05 -2.67
C LEU A 1067 -8.15 37.43 -1.35
N ASN A 1068 -9.46 37.69 -1.37
CA ASN A 1068 -10.20 38.15 -0.20
C ASN A 1068 -10.38 37.06 0.86
N TYR A 1069 -10.17 35.79 0.50
CA TYR A 1069 -10.29 34.65 1.40
C TYR A 1069 -9.00 34.33 2.16
N ILE A 1070 -7.91 35.04 1.86
CA ILE A 1070 -6.60 34.78 2.46
C ILE A 1070 -6.37 35.74 3.63
N GLY A 1071 -5.71 35.27 4.67
CA GLY A 1071 -5.22 36.13 5.76
C GLY A 1071 -6.28 36.61 6.75
N GLY A 1072 -7.54 36.20 6.61
CA GLY A 1072 -8.63 36.53 7.54
C GLY A 1072 -9.10 37.98 7.44
N GLN A 1073 -10.41 38.18 7.28
CA GLN A 1073 -11.05 39.49 7.19
C GLN A 1073 -12.13 39.62 8.27
N ASP A 1074 -12.36 40.85 8.73
CA ASP A 1074 -13.51 41.17 9.58
C ASP A 1074 -14.75 41.32 8.69
N SER A 1075 -15.78 40.51 8.94
CA SER A 1075 -17.03 40.52 8.17
C SER A 1075 -17.83 41.82 8.32
N THR A 1076 -17.59 42.59 9.38
CA THR A 1076 -18.30 43.85 9.64
C THR A 1076 -17.77 45.04 8.84
N VAL A 1077 -16.49 44.98 8.45
CA VAL A 1077 -15.80 46.02 7.67
C VAL A 1077 -15.30 45.51 6.31
N SER A 1078 -15.88 44.40 5.85
CA SER A 1078 -15.68 43.86 4.51
C SER A 1078 -16.98 43.85 3.72
N GLN A 1079 -16.94 44.40 2.50
CA GLN A 1079 -18.04 44.37 1.56
C GLN A 1079 -17.72 43.43 0.41
N ARG A 1080 -18.66 42.54 0.08
CA ARG A 1080 -18.55 41.67 -1.11
C ARG A 1080 -19.47 42.16 -2.21
N VAL A 1081 -18.93 42.32 -3.40
CA VAL A 1081 -19.64 42.66 -4.63
C VAL A 1081 -19.88 41.39 -5.44
N LEU A 1082 -21.10 41.22 -5.96
CA LEU A 1082 -21.45 40.09 -6.82
C LEU A 1082 -20.69 40.15 -8.14
N CYS A 1083 -20.09 39.03 -8.54
CA CYS A 1083 -19.33 38.91 -9.79
C CYS A 1083 -19.66 37.58 -10.46
N ASP A 1084 -20.20 37.61 -11.67
CA ASP A 1084 -20.56 36.38 -12.40
C ASP A 1084 -19.49 35.93 -13.40
N GLY A 1085 -18.30 36.55 -13.35
CA GLY A 1085 -17.17 36.27 -14.23
C GLY A 1085 -16.19 35.24 -13.68
N SER A 1086 -15.10 35.01 -14.41
CA SER A 1086 -13.99 34.19 -13.92
C SER A 1086 -13.31 34.82 -12.69
N ALA A 1087 -12.67 34.01 -11.85
CA ALA A 1087 -11.93 34.51 -10.68
C ALA A 1087 -10.90 35.59 -11.04
N LEU A 1088 -10.26 35.47 -12.22
CA LEU A 1088 -9.34 36.47 -12.77
C LEU A 1088 -10.04 37.78 -13.14
N TYR A 1089 -11.30 37.75 -13.57
CA TYR A 1089 -12.09 38.94 -13.85
C TYR A 1089 -12.53 39.63 -12.55
N CYS A 1090 -12.98 38.85 -11.56
CA CYS A 1090 -13.54 39.37 -10.31
C CYS A 1090 -12.56 40.09 -9.39
N ILE A 1091 -11.26 39.97 -9.64
CA ILE A 1091 -10.20 40.68 -8.89
C ILE A 1091 -9.74 41.96 -9.60
N ARG A 1092 -10.20 42.20 -10.83
CA ARG A 1092 -9.71 43.32 -11.64
C ARG A 1092 -10.21 44.66 -11.13
N PRO A 1093 -9.39 45.73 -11.20
CA PRO A 1093 -9.86 47.10 -10.95
C PRO A 1093 -11.12 47.46 -11.75
N GLN A 1094 -11.15 47.08 -13.04
CA GLN A 1094 -12.25 47.39 -13.98
C GLN A 1094 -13.59 46.76 -13.56
N PHE A 1095 -13.55 45.61 -12.87
CA PHE A 1095 -14.76 44.99 -12.37
C PHE A 1095 -15.35 45.84 -11.24
N PHE A 1096 -14.55 46.24 -10.25
CA PHE A 1096 -15.02 47.01 -9.11
C PHE A 1096 -15.55 48.38 -9.50
N SER A 1097 -14.83 49.10 -10.34
CA SER A 1097 -15.26 50.42 -10.83
C SER A 1097 -16.59 50.33 -11.57
N ARG A 1098 -16.73 49.39 -12.51
CA ARG A 1098 -17.98 49.17 -13.26
C ARG A 1098 -19.12 48.73 -12.35
N ALA A 1099 -18.90 47.73 -11.51
CA ALA A 1099 -19.94 47.17 -10.64
C ALA A 1099 -20.44 48.21 -9.64
N LEU A 1100 -19.54 48.99 -9.03
CA LEU A 1100 -19.91 50.06 -8.11
C LEU A 1100 -20.56 51.24 -8.83
N LEU A 1101 -20.10 51.61 -10.03
CA LEU A 1101 -20.74 52.66 -10.83
C LEU A 1101 -22.17 52.30 -11.24
N ALA A 1102 -22.41 51.03 -11.58
CA ALA A 1102 -23.75 50.51 -11.88
C ALA A 1102 -24.63 50.38 -10.62
N ALA A 1103 -24.08 49.89 -9.51
CA ALA A 1103 -24.83 49.63 -8.29
C ALA A 1103 -25.12 50.91 -7.51
N CYS A 1104 -24.12 51.75 -7.24
CA CYS A 1104 -24.29 52.99 -6.48
C CYS A 1104 -24.89 54.14 -7.33
N GLY A 1105 -24.93 53.98 -8.65
CA GLY A 1105 -25.37 55.00 -9.59
C GLY A 1105 -24.40 56.20 -9.68
N ASP A 1106 -24.56 56.99 -10.74
CA ASP A 1106 -23.73 58.17 -10.93
C ASP A 1106 -24.53 59.41 -11.36
N VAL A 1107 -24.52 60.41 -10.48
CA VAL A 1107 -25.20 61.70 -10.70
C VAL A 1107 -24.51 62.51 -11.80
N GLU A 1108 -23.21 62.26 -12.05
CA GLU A 1108 -22.39 63.00 -13.00
C GLU A 1108 -22.41 62.45 -14.44
N GLY A 1109 -23.18 61.37 -14.67
CA GLY A 1109 -23.31 60.77 -16.00
C GLY A 1109 -22.03 60.11 -16.52
N ARG A 1110 -21.09 59.72 -15.64
CA ARG A 1110 -19.87 59.02 -16.02
C ARG A 1110 -20.21 57.62 -16.50
N ARG A 1111 -19.52 57.17 -17.53
CA ARG A 1111 -19.76 55.90 -18.20
C ARG A 1111 -18.47 55.09 -18.29
N HIS A 1112 -18.64 53.78 -18.21
CA HIS A 1112 -17.58 52.79 -18.31
C HIS A 1112 -17.87 51.87 -19.50
N VAL A 1113 -16.82 51.45 -20.23
CA VAL A 1113 -16.94 50.50 -21.34
C VAL A 1113 -17.55 49.18 -20.84
N ALA A 1114 -18.51 48.63 -21.58
CA ALA A 1114 -19.07 47.30 -21.29
C ALA A 1114 -18.02 46.22 -21.60
N SER A 1115 -17.90 45.19 -20.74
CA SER A 1115 -17.00 44.07 -21.02
C SER A 1115 -17.41 43.37 -22.32
N THR A 1116 -16.45 43.19 -23.22
CA THR A 1116 -16.53 42.17 -24.26
C THR A 1116 -16.09 40.84 -23.69
#